data_AF-A0A5J5AW09-F1
#
_entry.id   AF-A0A5J5AW09-F1
#
_cell.length_a   1.000
_cell.length_b   1.000
_cell.length_c   1.000
_cell.angle_alpha   90.00
_cell.angle_beta   90.00
_cell.angle_gamma   90.00
#
_symmetry.space_group_name_H-M   'P 1'
#
loop_
_entity.id
_entity.type
_entity.pdbx_description
1 polymer ?
#
loop_
_entity_poly.entity_id
_entity_poly.type
_entity_poly.pdbx_seq_one_letter_code
_entity_poly.pdbx_strand_id
1 'polypeptide(L)'
;MASSTHKQDHLPNPYGTTAAPPPTPSTQPSPLSSSDAADTLARLLHRLPPTLSLPIRRRPLATCTPPLISLSDPNPTLKNNLLASSELGFFQLTNHSIPSQLALSAESESLSLFNLPHDKKQLSVPKNWPLGYDYDDDDDDSGTGESFCFDSSCSTESTELSLTSLGEFTREMEKVGLDVIQALSCPLGFENPARVDPTKVCSLMWISEGSPGIKPVISGRFYPYIVGLQYQIRCQKYSLLADSGWVSASPQVDSVLVTLGDIGQVWSNGKLKKVRGRPVPSLGDGSNARCITMSLLVTLPIDSIVSPLVTGLNVGGEEDGVDKDDDSNADSREDRLFNSFSFEDYAWRIYHERLPLKDPLDRYRFEFLPGGESPLSHPTQLLLKFQQQPTAHNFILHSQERSICQMGRRVRLSQHKGGYNSDDRISQLPDDIIISILSRLPLKEAVFTSVLSRRWRYLWTCITGLSFDSDEALDKIATEPKSRNGERPKYINWVNRVMRQHTGPTIDEFRICFDLDRTSKCAIDRWIKFAVAKRVQKLELDLLENGESLRQPSRNYTFPYKLVGPAKGSSLKHPSSILPGVSPSTFAGFKSIKFLSFKCVNVSGEVFEYFLSNCPVLQYLSIHGSGDLVNVRVAGPTLMLKYLEIVFCLGIETIEICDTNLISFSYLGPGINLLLSNVPMLDEISIGEGFSGFENNVFYQISCCLSHLEILTLDIYRPEENIKLVAFPEFPKLKQLILKVGAWDDDSLLEFTSLIKACPCLQRFVLQLIWMSPSKRRKKMRKAAGCPHQYLKLVEMVGYYGRISDVELAMYFIENAIALQKIVIDPRNQILERTPVGVDEINREEAARSHAKQQLEAKKPPGVQLVIL
;
A
#
# COMPACT_ATOMS: atom_id res chain seq x y z
N MET A 1 16.80 -9.56 -64.13
CA MET A 1 17.56 -10.52 -64.96
C MET A 1 18.84 -10.91 -64.22
N ALA A 2 19.51 -12.02 -64.59
CA ALA A 2 20.80 -12.60 -64.13
C ALA A 2 21.55 -11.97 -62.91
N SER A 3 22.02 -12.69 -61.87
CA SER A 3 22.56 -14.06 -61.68
C SER A 3 24.04 -14.27 -62.07
N SER A 4 24.70 -15.20 -61.35
CA SER A 4 26.12 -15.63 -61.38
C SER A 4 27.13 -14.68 -60.70
N THR A 5 28.04 -15.02 -59.76
CA THR A 5 28.68 -16.22 -59.14
C THR A 5 30.03 -16.71 -59.72
N HIS A 6 31.08 -16.76 -58.86
CA HIS A 6 32.22 -17.70 -58.76
C HIS A 6 33.05 -17.23 -57.51
N LYS A 7 33.48 -18.02 -56.51
CA LYS A 7 34.32 -19.25 -56.40
C LYS A 7 35.81 -19.04 -56.73
N GLN A 8 36.81 -19.74 -56.16
CA GLN A 8 37.05 -20.52 -54.91
C GLN A 8 38.46 -21.16 -55.04
N ASP A 9 39.25 -21.40 -53.96
CA ASP A 9 40.33 -22.44 -53.80
C ASP A 9 41.36 -22.09 -52.68
N HIS A 10 42.33 -22.94 -52.27
CA HIS A 10 42.15 -24.18 -51.46
C HIS A 10 43.50 -24.74 -50.89
N LEU A 11 43.64 -24.84 -49.54
CA LEU A 11 44.44 -25.86 -48.78
C LEU A 11 46.00 -25.86 -48.92
N PRO A 12 46.82 -26.68 -48.17
CA PRO A 12 46.52 -27.82 -47.27
C PRO A 12 47.17 -27.87 -45.84
N ASN A 13 46.98 -29.03 -45.18
CA ASN A 13 47.26 -29.48 -43.79
C ASN A 13 48.70 -30.09 -43.64
N PRO A 14 49.07 -31.00 -42.67
CA PRO A 14 48.48 -31.55 -41.41
C PRO A 14 49.39 -31.32 -40.16
N TYR A 15 49.26 -31.87 -38.93
CA TYR A 15 48.58 -33.02 -38.27
C TYR A 15 48.13 -32.62 -36.82
N GLY A 16 47.43 -33.40 -35.98
CA GLY A 16 46.74 -34.70 -36.14
C GLY A 16 46.49 -35.47 -34.80
N THR A 17 45.33 -36.16 -34.73
CA THR A 17 44.95 -37.32 -33.86
C THR A 17 45.13 -37.33 -32.32
N THR A 18 44.00 -37.37 -31.59
CA THR A 18 43.49 -38.57 -30.86
C THR A 18 41.96 -38.44 -30.69
N ALA A 19 41.23 -39.51 -30.35
CA ALA A 19 39.76 -39.52 -30.35
C ALA A 19 39.13 -40.43 -29.27
N ALA A 20 37.89 -40.11 -28.87
CA ALA A 20 37.01 -40.90 -28.01
C ALA A 20 35.52 -40.69 -28.42
N PRO A 21 34.59 -41.62 -28.12
CA PRO A 21 33.25 -41.66 -28.74
C PRO A 21 32.18 -40.78 -28.04
N PRO A 22 31.06 -40.47 -28.73
CA PRO A 22 29.97 -39.66 -28.18
C PRO A 22 28.94 -40.47 -27.36
N PRO A 23 28.39 -39.89 -26.28
CA PRO A 23 27.19 -40.42 -25.61
C PRO A 23 25.88 -39.91 -26.24
N THR A 24 24.83 -40.73 -26.18
CA THR A 24 23.45 -40.41 -26.59
C THR A 24 22.75 -39.47 -25.59
N PRO A 25 21.68 -38.75 -25.98
CA PRO A 25 21.14 -37.64 -25.20
C PRO A 25 20.12 -38.07 -24.13
N SER A 26 20.08 -37.36 -23.00
CA SER A 26 18.98 -37.38 -22.04
C SER A 26 18.74 -36.02 -21.39
N THR A 27 17.49 -35.82 -20.93
CA THR A 27 17.03 -34.77 -19.98
C THR A 27 17.43 -33.31 -20.24
N GLN A 28 16.47 -32.54 -20.77
CA GLN A 28 16.48 -31.07 -20.72
C GLN A 28 16.43 -30.55 -19.27
N PRO A 29 17.16 -29.48 -18.91
CA PRO A 29 16.70 -28.56 -17.89
C PRO A 29 15.59 -27.65 -18.49
N SER A 30 14.43 -27.58 -17.85
CA SER A 30 13.35 -26.69 -18.28
C SER A 30 13.66 -25.22 -17.95
N PRO A 31 13.35 -24.27 -18.84
CA PRO A 31 13.45 -22.85 -18.53
C PRO A 31 12.24 -22.44 -17.66
N LEU A 32 12.41 -22.47 -16.34
CA LEU A 32 11.49 -21.81 -15.41
C LEU A 32 11.46 -20.31 -15.74
N SER A 33 10.26 -19.77 -15.95
CA SER A 33 10.11 -18.34 -16.21
C SER A 33 10.42 -17.57 -14.93
N SER A 34 11.07 -16.40 -15.05
CA SER A 34 11.25 -15.49 -13.91
C SER A 34 9.90 -15.04 -13.31
N SER A 35 8.80 -15.17 -14.07
CA SER A 35 7.44 -15.00 -13.59
C SER A 35 7.07 -16.02 -12.51
N ASP A 36 7.39 -17.31 -12.71
CA ASP A 36 7.00 -18.38 -11.78
C ASP A 36 7.67 -18.22 -10.40
N ALA A 37 8.89 -17.68 -10.38
CA ALA A 37 9.63 -17.38 -9.15
C ALA A 37 9.00 -16.22 -8.37
N ALA A 38 8.63 -15.13 -9.05
CA ALA A 38 7.92 -14.01 -8.44
C ALA A 38 6.54 -14.44 -7.92
N ASP A 39 5.77 -15.18 -8.72
CA ASP A 39 4.43 -15.68 -8.36
C ASP A 39 4.49 -16.68 -7.20
N THR A 40 5.55 -17.50 -7.12
CA THR A 40 5.80 -18.37 -5.95
C THR A 40 6.14 -17.58 -4.69
N LEU A 41 6.83 -16.43 -4.81
CA LEU A 41 7.17 -15.58 -3.68
C LEU A 41 5.98 -14.74 -3.19
N ALA A 42 5.13 -14.23 -4.10
CA ALA A 42 3.83 -13.65 -3.76
C ALA A 42 2.92 -14.67 -3.06
N ARG A 43 2.81 -15.90 -3.61
CA ARG A 43 2.10 -17.03 -2.97
C ARG A 43 2.70 -17.46 -1.62
N LEU A 44 3.95 -17.11 -1.31
CA LEU A 44 4.55 -17.29 0.02
C LEU A 44 4.15 -16.16 0.99
N LEU A 45 4.08 -14.92 0.50
CA LEU A 45 3.68 -13.74 1.29
C LEU A 45 2.18 -13.76 1.62
N HIS A 46 1.31 -14.12 0.67
CA HIS A 46 -0.14 -14.28 0.91
C HIS A 46 -0.51 -15.40 1.91
N ARG A 47 0.45 -16.26 2.29
CA ARG A 47 0.27 -17.27 3.36
C ARG A 47 0.53 -16.72 4.77
N LEU A 48 0.87 -15.44 4.91
CA LEU A 48 0.94 -14.75 6.20
C LEU A 48 -0.46 -14.22 6.58
N PRO A 49 -0.96 -14.50 7.80
CA PRO A 49 -2.37 -14.25 8.13
C PRO A 49 -2.69 -12.74 8.31
N PRO A 50 -3.79 -12.24 7.72
CA PRO A 50 -4.20 -10.84 7.84
C PRO A 50 -5.13 -10.57 9.05
N THR A 51 -5.49 -9.29 9.19
CA THR A 51 -6.51 -8.69 10.08
C THR A 51 -6.12 -8.38 11.53
N LEU A 52 -6.49 -7.16 11.93
CA LEU A 52 -6.39 -6.59 13.26
C LEU A 52 -7.75 -6.66 13.95
N SER A 53 -7.79 -6.91 15.26
CA SER A 53 -8.97 -6.67 16.09
C SER A 53 -8.75 -5.45 16.99
N LEU A 54 -9.64 -4.47 16.92
CA LEU A 54 -9.56 -3.25 17.73
C LEU A 54 -9.90 -3.55 19.20
N PRO A 55 -9.07 -3.15 20.18
CA PRO A 55 -9.41 -3.26 21.59
C PRO A 55 -10.61 -2.35 21.92
N ILE A 56 -11.62 -2.91 22.59
CA ILE A 56 -12.77 -2.12 23.07
C ILE A 56 -12.27 -1.09 24.09
N ARG A 57 -12.60 0.18 23.82
CA ARG A 57 -12.18 1.39 24.55
C ARG A 57 -12.67 1.41 26.00
N ARG A 58 -12.00 0.67 26.90
CA ARG A 58 -12.22 0.75 28.34
C ARG A 58 -11.68 2.09 28.89
N ARG A 59 -12.45 2.73 29.76
CA ARG A 59 -11.99 3.90 30.54
C ARG A 59 -10.88 3.44 31.52
N PRO A 60 -9.93 4.32 31.90
CA PRO A 60 -9.02 4.02 32.99
C PRO A 60 -9.80 3.65 34.27
N LEU A 61 -9.38 2.58 34.94
CA LEU A 61 -9.89 2.27 36.28
C LEU A 61 -9.16 3.14 37.31
N ALA A 62 -9.85 3.44 38.42
CA ALA A 62 -9.38 4.02 39.68
C ALA A 62 -8.08 4.86 39.66
N THR A 63 -8.19 6.18 39.90
CA THR A 63 -7.02 7.02 40.19
C THR A 63 -6.24 6.46 41.38
N CYS A 64 -4.93 6.29 41.24
CA CYS A 64 -4.05 5.75 42.27
C CYS A 64 -2.96 6.77 42.64
N THR A 65 -2.65 6.86 43.93
CA THR A 65 -1.43 7.49 44.45
C THR A 65 -0.28 6.48 44.32
N PRO A 66 0.79 6.76 43.57
CA PRO A 66 1.92 5.82 43.43
C PRO A 66 2.52 5.43 44.79
N PRO A 67 3.05 4.20 44.94
CA PRO A 67 3.81 3.82 46.14
C PRO A 67 4.90 4.85 46.44
N LEU A 68 4.99 5.29 47.70
CA LEU A 68 6.03 6.21 48.14
C LEU A 68 7.29 5.43 48.53
N ILE A 69 8.42 5.80 47.95
CA ILE A 69 9.74 5.24 48.29
C ILE A 69 10.68 6.40 48.65
N SER A 70 11.54 6.19 49.65
CA SER A 70 12.72 7.02 49.90
C SER A 70 13.96 6.13 49.84
N LEU A 71 14.97 6.51 49.06
CA LEU A 71 16.23 5.74 48.94
C LEU A 71 17.07 5.78 50.23
N SER A 72 16.70 6.63 51.19
CA SER A 72 17.29 6.72 52.54
C SER A 72 16.64 5.75 53.54
N ASP A 73 15.62 4.98 53.13
CA ASP A 73 14.91 4.05 54.01
C ASP A 73 15.78 2.85 54.42
N PRO A 74 15.58 2.25 55.61
CA PRO A 74 16.32 1.06 56.02
C PRO A 74 16.21 -0.08 55.01
N ASN A 75 17.36 -0.70 54.66
CA ASN A 75 17.48 -1.79 53.68
C ASN A 75 16.32 -2.81 53.62
N PRO A 76 15.82 -3.41 54.72
CA PRO A 76 14.70 -4.36 54.64
C PRO A 76 13.38 -3.70 54.21
N THR A 77 13.10 -2.48 54.66
CA THR A 77 11.91 -1.70 54.27
C THR A 77 12.00 -1.30 52.81
N LEU A 78 13.16 -0.76 52.38
CA LEU A 78 13.42 -0.38 51.01
C LEU A 78 13.28 -1.56 50.04
N LYS A 79 13.85 -2.72 50.39
CA LYS A 79 13.73 -3.96 49.60
C LYS A 79 12.26 -4.38 49.40
N ASN A 80 11.46 -4.37 50.47
CA ASN A 80 10.05 -4.77 50.39
C ASN A 80 9.23 -3.78 49.55
N ASN A 81 9.44 -2.47 49.72
CA ASN A 81 8.74 -1.43 48.96
C ASN A 81 9.08 -1.47 47.46
N LEU A 82 10.35 -1.74 47.11
CA LEU A 82 10.79 -1.91 45.72
C LEU A 82 10.22 -3.19 45.08
N LEU A 83 10.14 -4.30 45.82
CA LEU A 83 9.51 -5.53 45.33
C LEU A 83 8.02 -5.32 45.03
N ALA A 84 7.25 -4.76 45.96
CA ALA A 84 5.84 -4.45 45.73
C ALA A 84 5.63 -3.46 44.55
N SER A 85 6.52 -2.48 44.39
CA SER A 85 6.46 -1.53 43.28
C SER A 85 6.87 -2.15 41.93
N SER A 86 7.65 -3.23 41.94
CA SER A 86 8.02 -3.95 40.71
C SER A 86 6.86 -4.73 40.09
N GLU A 87 5.82 -5.06 40.86
CA GLU A 87 4.56 -5.63 40.34
C GLU A 87 3.68 -4.58 39.65
N LEU A 88 3.75 -3.32 40.09
CA LEU A 88 3.00 -2.19 39.53
C LEU A 88 3.72 -1.56 38.33
N GLY A 89 5.05 -1.62 38.29
CA GLY A 89 5.88 -1.01 37.25
C GLY A 89 6.12 0.49 37.40
N PHE A 90 5.65 1.11 38.49
CA PHE A 90 5.88 2.53 38.79
C PHE A 90 5.75 2.84 40.29
N PHE A 91 6.44 3.89 40.74
CA PHE A 91 6.39 4.44 42.11
C PHE A 91 6.76 5.93 42.11
N GLN A 92 6.60 6.62 43.24
CA GLN A 92 7.09 8.00 43.42
C GLN A 92 8.24 8.04 44.44
N LEU A 93 9.29 8.78 44.10
CA LEU A 93 10.47 8.98 44.91
C LEU A 93 10.45 10.39 45.53
N THR A 94 10.59 10.47 46.85
CA THR A 94 10.86 11.72 47.58
C THR A 94 12.25 11.67 48.23
N ASN A 95 12.69 12.79 48.82
CA ASN A 95 14.03 12.97 49.39
C ASN A 95 15.18 12.78 48.37
N HIS A 96 14.92 13.07 47.08
CA HIS A 96 15.92 13.05 46.02
C HIS A 96 16.85 14.27 46.05
N SER A 97 18.05 14.15 45.46
CA SER A 97 19.07 15.21 45.41
C SER A 97 18.73 16.41 44.51
N ILE A 98 17.70 16.29 43.66
CA ILE A 98 17.33 17.30 42.66
C ILE A 98 16.78 18.56 43.35
N PRO A 99 17.38 19.76 43.16
CA PRO A 99 16.84 21.00 43.73
C PRO A 99 15.62 21.48 42.94
N SER A 100 14.50 21.77 43.61
CA SER A 100 13.28 22.28 42.96
C SER A 100 13.48 23.62 42.23
N GLN A 101 14.39 24.48 42.71
CA GLN A 101 14.76 25.71 42.00
C GLN A 101 15.46 25.44 40.65
N LEU A 102 16.22 24.35 40.54
CA LEU A 102 16.87 23.94 39.28
C LEU A 102 15.82 23.40 38.29
N ALA A 103 14.83 22.63 38.78
CA ALA A 103 13.71 22.16 37.97
C ALA A 103 12.86 23.31 37.40
N LEU A 104 12.62 24.37 38.18
CA LEU A 104 11.93 25.58 37.72
C LEU A 104 12.74 26.35 36.66
N SER A 105 14.07 26.45 36.81
CA SER A 105 14.93 27.05 35.79
C SER A 105 14.94 26.24 34.49
N ALA A 106 14.98 24.90 34.58
CA ALA A 106 14.89 24.01 33.42
C ALA A 106 13.52 24.08 32.71
N GLU A 107 12.41 24.26 33.44
CA GLU A 107 11.08 24.53 32.86
C GLU A 107 11.08 25.87 32.08
N SER A 108 11.77 26.89 32.59
CA SER A 108 11.85 28.21 31.95
C SER A 108 12.72 28.22 30.68
N GLU A 109 13.86 27.53 30.68
CA GLU A 109 14.65 27.30 29.46
C GLU A 109 13.86 26.47 28.43
N SER A 110 13.17 25.42 28.87
CA SER A 110 12.29 24.60 28.02
C SER A 110 11.17 25.41 27.37
N LEU A 111 10.51 26.30 28.12
CA LEU A 111 9.47 27.18 27.59
C LEU A 111 10.03 28.15 26.54
N SER A 112 11.27 28.60 26.71
CA SER A 112 11.96 29.46 25.74
C SER A 112 12.24 28.72 24.42
N LEU A 113 12.55 27.42 24.48
CA LEU A 113 12.68 26.55 23.30
C LEU A 113 11.34 26.37 22.57
N PHE A 114 10.23 26.11 23.28
CA PHE A 114 8.88 26.03 22.68
C PHE A 114 8.35 27.37 22.14
N ASN A 115 8.96 28.50 22.50
CA ASN A 115 8.60 29.83 21.98
C ASN A 115 9.34 30.23 20.69
N LEU A 116 10.27 29.40 20.18
CA LEU A 116 10.93 29.67 18.90
C LEU A 116 9.97 29.54 17.69
N PRO A 117 10.26 30.23 16.57
CA PRO A 117 9.68 29.89 15.27
C PRO A 117 10.00 28.44 14.88
N HIS A 118 9.06 27.75 14.22
CA HIS A 118 9.20 26.34 13.82
C HIS A 118 10.51 26.04 13.06
N ASP A 119 10.89 26.92 12.12
CA ASP A 119 12.13 26.78 11.35
C ASP A 119 13.39 26.82 12.24
N LYS A 120 13.36 27.56 13.35
CA LYS A 120 14.45 27.57 14.34
C LYS A 120 14.41 26.33 15.24
N LYS A 121 13.22 25.85 15.64
CA LYS A 121 13.07 24.59 16.41
C LYS A 121 13.68 23.38 15.69
N GLN A 122 13.49 23.31 14.37
CA GLN A 122 14.05 22.25 13.52
C GLN A 122 15.57 22.40 13.23
N LEU A 123 16.17 23.53 13.60
CA LEU A 123 17.61 23.82 13.45
C LEU A 123 18.37 23.89 14.78
N SER A 124 17.70 23.89 15.93
CA SER A 124 18.34 24.02 17.25
C SER A 124 18.76 22.68 17.88
N VAL A 125 18.32 21.54 17.36
CA VAL A 125 18.46 20.22 18.01
C VAL A 125 19.06 19.18 17.04
N PRO A 126 19.97 18.29 17.51
CA PRO A 126 20.59 17.26 16.68
C PRO A 126 19.60 16.37 15.94
N LYS A 127 19.94 16.03 14.68
CA LYS A 127 19.08 15.23 13.77
C LYS A 127 19.40 13.73 13.77
N ASN A 128 20.22 13.29 14.72
CA ASN A 128 20.67 11.91 14.84
C ASN A 128 19.68 11.11 15.71
N TRP A 129 19.03 10.11 15.12
CA TRP A 129 18.11 9.21 15.81
C TRP A 129 18.66 8.70 17.16
N PRO A 130 17.89 8.73 18.27
CA PRO A 130 16.49 9.14 18.39
C PRO A 130 16.26 10.64 18.70
N LEU A 131 17.33 11.44 18.73
CA LEU A 131 17.32 12.87 19.06
C LEU A 131 16.59 13.70 18.00
N GLY A 132 16.13 14.88 18.39
CA GLY A 132 15.55 15.87 17.49
C GLY A 132 14.32 16.59 18.03
N TYR A 133 13.69 17.35 17.15
CA TYR A 133 12.40 17.98 17.36
C TYR A 133 11.31 17.16 16.65
N ASP A 134 10.20 16.91 17.35
CA ASP A 134 9.06 16.17 16.81
C ASP A 134 7.75 16.97 16.93
N TYR A 135 7.07 17.09 15.79
CA TYR A 135 5.84 17.87 15.61
C TYR A 135 4.87 17.04 14.76
N ASP A 136 3.74 16.64 15.36
CA ASP A 136 2.67 15.93 14.65
C ASP A 136 1.81 16.96 13.89
N ASP A 137 2.16 17.19 12.62
CA ASP A 137 1.41 18.00 11.62
C ASP A 137 0.15 17.25 11.11
N ASP A 138 -0.44 16.37 11.93
CA ASP A 138 -1.66 15.60 11.63
C ASP A 138 -2.90 16.47 11.98
N ASP A 139 -3.62 16.99 10.97
CA ASP A 139 -4.87 17.80 11.05
C ASP A 139 -6.07 17.12 11.82
N ASP A 140 -5.87 15.95 12.43
CA ASP A 140 -6.86 15.24 13.24
C ASP A 140 -6.96 15.85 14.66
N ASP A 141 -8.20 16.05 15.17
CA ASP A 141 -8.56 16.53 16.52
C ASP A 141 -8.05 15.61 17.66
N SER A 142 -6.74 15.63 17.86
CA SER A 142 -5.96 14.66 18.65
C SER A 142 -5.11 15.30 19.75
N GLY A 143 -4.90 16.63 19.70
CA GLY A 143 -4.23 17.39 20.75
C GLY A 143 -2.74 17.09 20.91
N THR A 144 -2.11 16.53 19.87
CA THR A 144 -0.68 16.19 19.83
C THR A 144 0.18 17.45 19.95
N GLY A 145 0.76 17.66 21.14
CA GLY A 145 1.63 18.80 21.42
C GLY A 145 3.09 18.55 21.03
N GLU A 146 3.86 19.63 20.87
CA GLU A 146 5.26 19.59 20.44
C GLU A 146 6.16 18.82 21.41
N SER A 147 7.24 18.19 20.91
CA SER A 147 8.24 17.58 21.78
C SER A 147 9.67 17.66 21.24
N PHE A 148 10.64 17.59 22.16
CA PHE A 148 12.08 17.56 21.86
C PHE A 148 12.75 16.38 22.57
N CYS A 149 13.73 15.76 21.94
CA CYS A 149 14.60 14.74 22.52
C CYS A 149 16.07 15.17 22.42
N PHE A 150 16.73 15.23 23.58
CA PHE A 150 18.15 15.51 23.76
C PHE A 150 18.87 14.33 24.41
N ASP A 151 20.20 14.31 24.32
CA ASP A 151 21.06 13.44 25.13
C ASP A 151 21.30 14.03 26.53
N SER A 152 22.14 13.38 27.36
CA SER A 152 22.46 13.86 28.72
C SER A 152 23.29 15.15 28.77
N SER A 153 23.76 15.68 27.62
CA SER A 153 24.43 16.98 27.53
C SER A 153 23.47 18.15 27.32
N CYS A 154 22.26 17.89 26.80
CA CYS A 154 21.30 18.91 26.34
C CYS A 154 21.89 19.96 25.38
N SER A 155 22.88 19.55 24.57
CA SER A 155 23.54 20.44 23.61
C SER A 155 22.65 20.82 22.42
N THR A 156 22.84 22.05 21.94
CA THR A 156 22.12 22.66 20.82
C THR A 156 23.01 22.79 19.59
N GLU A 157 22.45 22.63 18.38
CA GLU A 157 23.15 22.96 17.12
C GLU A 157 23.17 24.48 16.83
N SER A 158 22.50 25.29 17.67
CA SER A 158 22.36 26.74 17.50
C SER A 158 23.07 27.53 18.60
N THR A 159 23.87 28.52 18.19
CA THR A 159 24.57 29.46 19.10
C THR A 159 23.66 30.51 19.74
N GLU A 160 22.36 30.54 19.43
CA GLU A 160 21.41 31.53 19.97
C GLU A 160 20.77 31.12 21.31
N LEU A 161 20.85 29.84 21.72
CA LEU A 161 20.23 29.33 22.95
C LEU A 161 21.19 28.43 23.74
N SER A 162 21.38 28.77 25.02
CA SER A 162 22.06 27.95 26.03
C SER A 162 21.01 27.22 26.87
N LEU A 163 21.06 25.88 26.90
CA LEU A 163 20.19 25.02 27.72
C LEU A 163 20.92 24.53 28.98
N THR A 164 21.54 25.49 29.67
CA THR A 164 22.43 25.30 30.82
C THR A 164 21.74 24.68 32.04
N SER A 165 20.61 25.26 32.46
CA SER A 165 19.82 24.78 33.60
C SER A 165 19.19 23.43 33.28
N LEU A 166 18.74 23.23 32.04
CA LEU A 166 18.23 21.95 31.56
C LEU A 166 19.32 20.87 31.56
N GLY A 167 20.53 21.16 31.12
CA GLY A 167 21.66 20.23 31.14
C GLY A 167 22.09 19.84 32.55
N GLU A 168 22.14 20.80 33.49
CA GLU A 168 22.39 20.49 34.90
C GLU A 168 21.26 19.67 35.53
N PHE A 169 20.00 20.03 35.28
CA PHE A 169 18.83 19.29 35.74
C PHE A 169 18.81 17.85 35.22
N THR A 170 19.13 17.66 33.94
CA THR A 170 19.25 16.36 33.26
C THR A 170 20.29 15.47 33.93
N ARG A 171 21.45 16.04 34.31
CA ARG A 171 22.52 15.33 35.01
C ARG A 171 22.16 14.96 36.45
N GLU A 172 21.37 15.76 37.17
CA GLU A 172 20.85 15.35 38.49
C GLU A 172 19.77 14.27 38.38
N MET A 173 18.89 14.34 37.38
CA MET A 173 17.94 13.25 37.08
C MET A 173 18.65 11.95 36.68
N GLU A 174 19.77 12.03 35.95
CA GLU A 174 20.57 10.88 35.53
C GLU A 174 21.17 10.14 36.74
N LYS A 175 21.75 10.86 37.71
CA LYS A 175 22.21 10.27 38.98
C LYS A 175 21.09 9.51 39.70
N VAL A 176 19.93 10.16 39.88
CA VAL A 176 18.77 9.53 40.53
C VAL A 176 18.29 8.30 39.76
N GLY A 177 18.38 8.30 38.42
CA GLY A 177 18.10 7.13 37.59
C GLY A 177 19.07 5.97 37.81
N LEU A 178 20.37 6.26 37.91
CA LEU A 178 21.41 5.27 38.21
C LEU A 178 21.29 4.71 39.63
N ASP A 179 21.00 5.56 40.62
CA ASP A 179 20.75 5.16 42.01
C ASP A 179 19.50 4.26 42.11
N VAL A 180 18.43 4.57 41.34
CA VAL A 180 17.24 3.72 41.24
C VAL A 180 17.55 2.36 40.60
N ILE A 181 18.34 2.31 39.51
CA ILE A 181 18.77 1.03 38.92
C ILE A 181 19.59 0.22 39.94
N GLN A 182 20.48 0.86 40.68
CA GLN A 182 21.30 0.23 41.70
C GLN A 182 20.50 -0.22 42.95
N ALA A 183 19.43 0.49 43.28
CA ALA A 183 18.49 0.08 44.32
C ALA A 183 17.62 -1.11 43.87
N LEU A 184 17.26 -1.19 42.58
CA LEU A 184 16.46 -2.28 41.99
C LEU A 184 17.25 -3.57 41.75
N SER A 185 18.56 -3.50 41.52
CA SER A 185 19.40 -4.67 41.21
C SER A 185 19.41 -5.70 42.36
N CYS A 186 19.51 -5.23 43.61
CA CYS A 186 19.67 -6.10 44.79
C CYS A 186 18.38 -6.81 45.26
N PRO A 187 17.18 -6.20 45.18
CA PRO A 187 15.91 -6.89 45.41
C PRO A 187 15.54 -7.89 44.32
N LEU A 188 15.78 -7.55 43.04
CA LEU A 188 15.33 -8.35 41.89
C LEU A 188 16.37 -9.36 41.37
N GLY A 189 17.61 -9.27 41.84
CA GLY A 189 18.67 -10.26 41.60
C GLY A 189 19.30 -10.19 40.21
N PHE A 190 19.32 -9.02 39.57
CA PHE A 190 19.97 -8.81 38.27
C PHE A 190 21.25 -7.97 38.41
N GLU A 191 22.25 -8.22 37.58
CA GLU A 191 23.49 -7.43 37.55
C GLU A 191 23.25 -6.03 36.98
N ASN A 192 23.88 -5.01 37.56
CA ASN A 192 23.84 -3.62 37.06
C ASN A 192 25.09 -3.33 36.19
N PRO A 193 24.97 -3.26 34.84
CA PRO A 193 26.14 -3.06 33.96
C PRO A 193 26.81 -1.70 34.18
N ALA A 194 26.03 -0.67 34.49
CA ALA A 194 26.51 0.71 34.67
C ALA A 194 27.47 0.86 35.87
N ARG A 195 27.40 -0.07 36.84
CA ARG A 195 28.33 -0.11 37.99
C ARG A 195 29.74 -0.58 37.59
N VAL A 196 29.86 -1.39 36.54
CA VAL A 196 31.13 -1.92 36.04
C VAL A 196 31.69 -1.00 34.94
N ASP A 197 30.82 -0.50 34.07
CA ASP A 197 31.15 0.35 32.94
C ASP A 197 29.99 1.34 32.69
N PRO A 198 30.15 2.62 33.07
CA PRO A 198 29.12 3.63 32.88
C PRO A 198 28.70 3.84 31.41
N THR A 199 29.53 3.46 30.43
CA THR A 199 29.20 3.65 29.01
C THR A 199 28.15 2.66 28.49
N LYS A 200 27.82 1.61 29.26
CA LYS A 200 26.79 0.62 28.91
C LYS A 200 25.35 1.11 29.09
N VAL A 201 25.17 2.33 29.57
CA VAL A 201 23.88 3.04 29.64
C VAL A 201 24.05 4.46 29.11
N CYS A 202 22.96 5.05 28.65
CA CYS A 202 22.89 6.46 28.27
C CYS A 202 21.52 7.03 28.63
N SER A 203 21.43 8.34 28.82
CA SER A 203 20.16 9.00 29.14
C SER A 203 19.65 9.88 28.01
N LEU A 204 18.34 9.85 27.77
CA LEU A 204 17.64 10.69 26.81
C LEU A 204 16.67 11.61 27.55
N MET A 205 16.84 12.91 27.39
CA MET A 205 15.96 13.92 27.98
C MET A 205 14.84 14.28 27.01
N TRP A 206 13.60 13.94 27.37
CA TRP A 206 12.43 14.23 26.57
C TRP A 206 11.62 15.38 27.17
N ILE A 207 11.47 16.46 26.41
CA ILE A 207 10.65 17.62 26.78
C ILE A 207 9.35 17.56 25.96
N SER A 208 8.20 17.87 26.54
CA SER A 208 6.93 17.91 25.79
C SER A 208 6.01 19.02 26.28
N GLU A 209 5.32 19.67 25.35
CA GLU A 209 4.28 20.66 25.63
C GLU A 209 2.89 20.00 25.58
N GLY A 210 2.11 20.15 26.64
CA GLY A 210 0.73 19.67 26.71
C GLY A 210 -0.27 20.68 26.14
N SER A 211 -1.03 20.30 25.11
CA SER A 211 -2.19 21.06 24.62
C SER A 211 -3.48 20.69 25.38
N PRO A 212 -4.48 21.59 25.50
CA PRO A 212 -5.73 21.32 26.21
C PRO A 212 -6.70 20.43 25.39
N GLY A 213 -6.39 19.13 25.29
CA GLY A 213 -7.19 18.12 24.60
C GLY A 213 -8.06 17.25 25.54
N ILE A 214 -9.26 16.88 25.10
CA ILE A 214 -10.29 16.19 25.91
C ILE A 214 -10.00 14.70 26.19
N LYS A 215 -8.95 14.10 25.58
CA LYS A 215 -8.66 12.66 25.70
C LYS A 215 -7.16 12.43 25.95
N PRO A 216 -6.74 11.46 26.78
CA PRO A 216 -5.38 10.93 26.76
C PRO A 216 -5.18 10.16 25.44
N VAL A 217 -4.67 10.87 24.44
CA VAL A 217 -4.20 10.27 23.18
C VAL A 217 -2.80 9.71 23.41
N ILE A 218 -2.47 8.62 22.72
CA ILE A 218 -1.10 8.07 22.72
C ILE A 218 -0.28 8.91 21.74
N SER A 219 0.02 10.12 22.20
CA SER A 219 0.72 11.20 21.50
C SER A 219 2.19 11.18 21.90
N GLY A 220 3.06 10.76 20.99
CA GLY A 220 4.49 10.64 21.21
C GLY A 220 5.02 9.27 20.82
N ARG A 221 6.20 9.25 20.18
CA ARG A 221 6.88 8.03 19.78
C ARG A 221 7.47 7.34 21.01
N PHE A 222 7.29 6.03 21.10
CA PHE A 222 7.85 5.24 22.18
C PHE A 222 9.34 5.03 21.95
N TYR A 223 10.16 5.06 23.01
CA TYR A 223 11.54 4.57 22.96
C TYR A 223 11.75 3.61 24.13
N PRO A 224 12.41 2.46 23.96
CA PRO A 224 12.68 1.53 25.07
C PRO A 224 13.60 2.16 26.12
N TYR A 225 13.39 1.79 27.38
CA TYR A 225 14.20 2.26 28.50
C TYR A 225 14.31 1.21 29.61
N ILE A 226 15.25 1.42 30.53
CA ILE A 226 15.45 0.64 31.75
C ILE A 226 14.55 1.23 32.85
N VAL A 227 14.75 2.52 33.14
CA VAL A 227 13.89 3.33 34.02
C VAL A 227 13.60 4.70 33.40
N GLY A 228 12.39 5.19 33.60
CA GLY A 228 11.95 6.53 33.20
C GLY A 228 11.66 7.36 34.44
N LEU A 229 12.05 8.64 34.42
CA LEU A 229 11.91 9.56 35.53
C LEU A 229 11.13 10.79 35.06
N GLN A 230 10.00 11.06 35.71
CA GLN A 230 9.15 12.22 35.45
C GLN A 230 9.10 13.09 36.71
N TYR A 231 9.82 14.21 36.71
CA TYR A 231 9.80 15.16 37.83
C TYR A 231 8.46 15.93 37.87
N GLN A 232 7.96 16.20 39.08
CA GLN A 232 6.65 16.82 39.32
C GLN A 232 6.77 18.24 39.90
N ILE A 233 6.80 19.25 39.01
CA ILE A 233 6.86 20.68 39.39
C ILE A 233 5.54 21.16 40.01
N ARG A 234 4.39 20.64 39.55
CA ARG A 234 3.05 21.14 39.87
C ARG A 234 2.09 19.96 40.07
N CYS A 235 0.95 20.17 40.72
CA CYS A 235 -0.01 19.08 40.98
C CYS A 235 -0.70 18.63 39.67
N GLN A 236 -0.14 17.60 39.03
CA GLN A 236 -0.54 17.12 37.71
C GLN A 236 -0.77 15.61 37.73
N LYS A 237 -1.87 15.13 37.15
CA LYS A 237 -2.13 13.69 37.00
C LYS A 237 -1.45 13.16 35.75
N TYR A 238 -1.04 11.89 35.75
CA TYR A 238 -0.53 11.20 34.56
C TYR A 238 -1.35 9.95 34.25
N SER A 239 -1.40 9.57 32.98
CA SER A 239 -1.86 8.27 32.50
C SER A 239 -0.64 7.41 32.14
N LEU A 240 -0.60 6.19 32.68
CA LEU A 240 0.45 5.20 32.46
C LEU A 240 -0.16 3.98 31.75
N LEU A 241 0.56 3.43 30.76
CA LEU A 241 0.12 2.24 30.03
C LEU A 241 0.84 1.00 30.59
N ALA A 242 0.26 0.36 31.60
CA ALA A 242 0.74 -0.91 32.14
C ALA A 242 0.28 -2.09 31.26
N ASP A 243 0.82 -3.29 31.48
CA ASP A 243 0.37 -4.51 30.78
C ASP A 243 -1.10 -4.87 31.08
N SER A 244 -1.69 -4.36 32.17
CA SER A 244 -3.12 -4.45 32.50
C SER A 244 -4.00 -3.38 31.84
N GLY A 245 -3.40 -2.39 31.15
CA GLY A 245 -4.07 -1.26 30.50
C GLY A 245 -3.73 0.09 31.13
N TRP A 246 -4.64 1.06 30.96
CA TRP A 246 -4.44 2.43 31.44
C TRP A 246 -4.67 2.56 32.95
N VAL A 247 -3.65 3.06 33.65
CA VAL A 247 -3.67 3.41 35.07
C VAL A 247 -3.45 4.92 35.22
N SER A 248 -4.18 5.58 36.12
CA SER A 248 -3.98 7.02 36.38
C SER A 248 -3.20 7.24 37.67
N ALA A 249 -2.02 7.83 37.55
CA ALA A 249 -1.10 8.12 38.64
C ALA A 249 -1.18 9.59 39.07
N SER A 250 -1.16 9.86 40.38
CA SER A 250 -1.12 11.22 40.95
C SER A 250 0.08 11.37 41.90
N PRO A 251 1.29 11.70 41.39
CA PRO A 251 2.48 11.90 42.22
C PRO A 251 2.49 13.27 42.91
N GLN A 252 3.16 13.34 44.07
CA GLN A 252 3.29 14.54 44.90
C GLN A 252 4.17 15.62 44.23
N VAL A 253 3.91 16.90 44.54
CA VAL A 253 4.78 18.02 44.11
C VAL A 253 6.15 17.89 44.77
N ASP A 254 7.22 18.22 44.04
CA ASP A 254 8.62 18.00 44.44
C ASP A 254 8.91 16.51 44.73
N SER A 255 8.43 15.65 43.83
CA SER A 255 8.76 14.22 43.76
C SER A 255 9.07 13.80 42.32
N VAL A 256 9.72 12.65 42.17
CA VAL A 256 9.94 12.01 40.86
C VAL A 256 9.05 10.78 40.73
N LEU A 257 8.15 10.78 39.74
CA LEU A 257 7.46 9.58 39.31
C LEU A 257 8.42 8.71 38.50
N VAL A 258 8.77 7.55 39.05
CA VAL A 258 9.61 6.54 38.40
C VAL A 258 8.70 5.53 37.69
N THR A 259 9.01 5.25 36.42
CA THR A 259 8.43 4.14 35.65
C THR A 259 9.51 3.13 35.27
N LEU A 260 9.13 1.86 35.18
CA LEU A 260 10.05 0.76 34.87
C LEU A 260 9.79 0.26 33.45
N GLY A 261 10.83 0.16 32.62
CA GLY A 261 10.68 0.00 31.16
C GLY A 261 10.90 -1.42 30.64
N ASP A 262 10.76 -1.57 29.31
CA ASP A 262 10.97 -2.83 28.58
C ASP A 262 12.31 -3.51 28.91
N ILE A 263 13.39 -2.72 29.01
CA ILE A 263 14.74 -3.25 29.21
C ILE A 263 14.91 -3.75 30.65
N GLY A 264 14.35 -3.05 31.63
CA GLY A 264 14.31 -3.50 33.03
C GLY A 264 13.52 -4.80 33.21
N GLN A 265 12.45 -4.98 32.44
CA GLN A 265 11.69 -6.24 32.42
C GLN A 265 12.53 -7.40 31.86
N VAL A 266 13.32 -7.17 30.81
CA VAL A 266 14.19 -8.22 30.24
C VAL A 266 15.37 -8.52 31.17
N TRP A 267 16.07 -7.50 31.69
CA TRP A 267 17.20 -7.65 32.61
C TRP A 267 16.85 -8.47 33.85
N SER A 268 15.70 -8.19 34.47
CA SER A 268 15.16 -8.93 35.63
C SER A 268 14.50 -10.28 35.29
N ASN A 269 14.68 -10.79 34.06
CA ASN A 269 14.07 -12.04 33.57
C ASN A 269 12.53 -12.09 33.75
N GLY A 270 11.83 -10.94 33.69
CA GLY A 270 10.37 -10.87 33.79
C GLY A 270 9.79 -10.66 35.19
N LYS A 271 10.64 -10.58 36.23
CA LYS A 271 10.20 -10.27 37.62
C LYS A 271 9.57 -8.87 37.71
N LEU A 272 10.16 -7.91 36.99
CA LEU A 272 9.66 -6.54 36.88
C LEU A 272 8.51 -6.44 35.86
N LYS A 273 7.39 -5.82 36.25
CA LYS A 273 6.34 -5.37 35.32
C LYS A 273 6.70 -4.01 34.75
N LYS A 274 6.41 -3.81 33.46
CA LYS A 274 6.76 -2.59 32.75
C LYS A 274 5.58 -1.65 32.58
N VAL A 275 5.89 -0.37 32.52
CA VAL A 275 5.04 0.67 31.92
C VAL A 275 5.56 0.94 30.52
N ARG A 276 4.66 0.99 29.55
CA ARG A 276 4.97 1.22 28.15
C ARG A 276 4.98 2.72 27.87
N GLY A 277 6.15 3.25 27.49
CA GLY A 277 6.31 4.67 27.10
C GLY A 277 6.42 5.65 28.28
N ARG A 278 6.35 6.94 27.96
CA ARG A 278 6.46 8.04 28.91
C ARG A 278 5.12 8.34 29.61
N PRO A 279 5.10 8.84 30.86
CA PRO A 279 3.87 9.31 31.50
C PRO A 279 3.18 10.43 30.70
N VAL A 280 1.92 10.25 30.32
CA VAL A 280 1.15 11.26 29.57
C VAL A 280 0.36 12.12 30.55
N PRO A 281 0.47 13.47 30.55
CA PRO A 281 -0.31 14.31 31.47
C PRO A 281 -1.82 14.21 31.17
N SER A 282 -2.61 13.96 32.22
CA SER A 282 -4.07 13.86 32.17
C SER A 282 -4.69 15.21 32.55
N LEU A 283 -5.49 15.80 31.66
CA LEU A 283 -6.07 17.14 31.87
C LEU A 283 -6.92 17.20 33.16
N GLY A 284 -6.63 18.19 34.01
CA GLY A 284 -7.45 18.56 35.17
C GLY A 284 -8.48 19.62 34.79
N ASP A 285 -9.62 19.62 35.48
CA ASP A 285 -10.72 20.54 35.18
C ASP A 285 -10.33 21.99 35.53
N GLY A 286 -10.32 22.89 34.54
CA GLY A 286 -10.24 24.35 34.74
C GLY A 286 -8.88 25.06 34.56
N SER A 287 -7.79 24.42 34.10
CA SER A 287 -6.50 25.12 33.86
C SER A 287 -6.14 25.25 32.38
N ASN A 288 -6.15 26.48 31.85
CA ASN A 288 -5.71 26.83 30.49
C ASN A 288 -4.19 27.11 30.37
N ALA A 289 -3.39 26.72 31.36
CA ALA A 289 -1.95 26.99 31.34
C ALA A 289 -1.19 26.01 30.43
N ARG A 290 -0.30 26.54 29.57
CA ARG A 290 0.73 25.74 28.87
C ARG A 290 1.52 24.93 29.90
N CYS A 291 1.60 23.62 29.72
CA CYS A 291 2.22 22.70 30.67
C CYS A 291 3.39 21.98 30.00
N ILE A 292 4.58 22.06 30.59
CA ILE A 292 5.76 21.38 30.09
C ILE A 292 6.04 20.17 30.96
N THR A 293 6.18 19.00 30.35
CA THR A 293 6.68 17.79 31.02
C THR A 293 8.11 17.52 30.59
N MET A 294 8.97 17.25 31.58
CA MET A 294 10.35 16.81 31.40
C MET A 294 10.48 15.37 31.88
N SER A 295 10.77 14.45 30.96
CA SER A 295 10.92 13.01 31.23
C SER A 295 12.34 12.56 30.86
N LEU A 296 13.13 12.10 31.82
CA LEU A 296 14.41 11.44 31.52
C LEU A 296 14.18 9.94 31.31
N LEU A 297 14.75 9.36 30.26
CA LEU A 297 14.79 7.92 30.02
C LEU A 297 16.22 7.40 30.12
N VAL A 298 16.53 6.61 31.15
CA VAL A 298 17.80 5.89 31.24
C VAL A 298 17.67 4.60 30.42
N THR A 299 18.52 4.45 29.41
CA THR A 299 18.41 3.45 28.34
C THR A 299 19.79 2.96 27.88
N LEU A 300 19.89 2.34 26.71
CA LEU A 300 21.10 1.70 26.19
C LEU A 300 21.67 2.41 24.95
N PRO A 301 22.99 2.37 24.74
CA PRO A 301 23.62 2.64 23.45
C PRO A 301 23.00 1.79 22.33
N ILE A 302 22.89 2.36 21.12
CA ILE A 302 22.09 1.79 20.02
C ILE A 302 22.54 0.37 19.62
N ASP A 303 23.84 0.12 19.67
CA ASP A 303 24.57 -1.10 19.33
C ASP A 303 24.48 -2.22 20.39
N SER A 304 23.88 -1.93 21.54
CA SER A 304 23.78 -2.88 22.67
C SER A 304 23.04 -4.18 22.33
N ILE A 305 23.42 -5.27 23.00
CA ILE A 305 22.63 -6.50 23.08
C ILE A 305 21.85 -6.52 24.40
N VAL A 306 20.54 -6.73 24.31
CA VAL A 306 19.65 -6.93 25.47
C VAL A 306 19.58 -8.41 25.81
N SER A 307 19.71 -8.75 27.09
CA SER A 307 19.53 -10.10 27.64
C SER A 307 19.05 -10.05 29.09
N PRO A 308 18.51 -11.14 29.64
CA PRO A 308 18.45 -11.31 31.10
C PRO A 308 19.84 -11.19 31.73
N LEU A 309 19.88 -10.61 32.93
CA LEU A 309 21.09 -10.39 33.74
C LEU A 309 20.94 -10.99 35.14
N VAL A 310 20.00 -11.92 35.34
CA VAL A 310 19.76 -12.58 36.64
C VAL A 310 20.83 -13.64 36.88
N THR A 311 21.45 -13.59 38.06
CA THR A 311 22.48 -14.56 38.47
C THR A 311 21.88 -15.95 38.70
N GLY A 312 22.46 -16.99 38.09
CA GLY A 312 22.04 -18.39 38.27
C GLY A 312 21.20 -18.98 37.12
N LEU A 313 20.95 -18.24 36.04
CA LEU A 313 20.27 -18.77 34.85
C LEU A 313 21.11 -19.84 34.15
N ASN A 314 20.48 -20.97 33.80
CA ASN A 314 21.17 -22.13 33.22
C ASN A 314 21.56 -21.89 31.75
N VAL A 315 22.87 -21.77 31.47
CA VAL A 315 23.40 -21.55 30.11
C VAL A 315 23.74 -22.90 29.46
N GLY A 316 22.81 -23.42 28.66
CA GLY A 316 23.00 -24.69 27.95
C GLY A 316 23.92 -24.58 26.74
N GLY A 317 25.23 -24.82 26.92
CA GLY A 317 26.16 -25.16 25.84
C GLY A 317 27.63 -24.85 26.12
N GLU A 318 28.47 -25.90 26.11
CA GLU A 318 29.95 -25.91 25.95
C GLU A 318 30.73 -25.10 27.02
N GLU A 319 31.59 -25.65 27.90
CA GLU A 319 32.61 -26.71 27.73
C GLU A 319 33.00 -27.39 29.08
N ASP A 320 33.93 -28.37 29.01
CA ASP A 320 34.66 -29.07 30.10
C ASP A 320 33.88 -29.79 31.24
N GLY A 321 34.19 -31.07 31.42
CA GLY A 321 33.60 -31.94 32.45
C GLY A 321 34.60 -32.43 33.50
N VAL A 322 34.14 -32.54 34.75
CA VAL A 322 34.75 -33.32 35.83
C VAL A 322 33.61 -33.98 36.61
N ASP A 323 33.70 -35.29 36.86
CA ASP A 323 32.72 -36.01 37.67
C ASP A 323 32.70 -35.50 39.12
N LYS A 324 31.49 -35.31 39.66
CA LYS A 324 31.22 -35.40 41.10
C LYS A 324 29.73 -35.52 41.40
N ASP A 325 29.36 -36.65 41.97
CA ASP A 325 28.10 -36.81 42.69
C ASP A 325 28.12 -35.92 43.95
N ASP A 326 27.06 -35.14 44.18
CA ASP A 326 26.60 -34.85 45.54
C ASP A 326 25.11 -34.44 45.51
N ASP A 327 24.26 -35.20 46.21
CA ASP A 327 22.81 -35.14 46.08
C ASP A 327 22.19 -34.31 47.22
N SER A 328 22.36 -32.97 47.17
CA SER A 328 21.68 -32.06 48.12
C SER A 328 21.62 -30.58 47.69
N ASN A 329 20.62 -30.22 46.88
CA ASN A 329 19.75 -29.04 47.11
C ASN A 329 18.71 -28.88 45.98
N ALA A 330 17.45 -29.17 46.29
CA ALA A 330 16.33 -29.02 45.37
C ALA A 330 15.52 -27.74 45.67
N ASP A 331 16.11 -26.56 45.41
CA ASP A 331 15.33 -25.32 45.27
C ASP A 331 16.04 -24.28 44.39
N SER A 332 15.28 -23.35 43.78
CA SER A 332 15.74 -22.21 42.98
C SER A 332 16.60 -22.49 41.73
N ARG A 333 16.08 -23.27 40.76
CA ARG A 333 16.49 -23.15 39.35
C ARG A 333 15.49 -22.27 38.61
N GLU A 334 15.85 -21.03 38.28
CA GLU A 334 15.00 -20.14 37.49
C GLU A 334 15.18 -20.37 35.99
N ASP A 335 14.06 -20.62 35.29
CA ASP A 335 14.05 -20.74 33.84
C ASP A 335 14.19 -19.39 33.13
N ARG A 336 14.92 -19.39 32.01
CA ARG A 336 15.18 -18.20 31.20
C ARG A 336 13.92 -17.79 30.44
N LEU A 337 13.28 -16.69 30.83
CA LEU A 337 12.03 -16.21 30.23
C LEU A 337 12.23 -15.39 28.95
N PHE A 338 13.43 -14.82 28.70
CA PHE A 338 13.73 -14.05 27.49
C PHE A 338 15.02 -14.48 26.75
N ASN A 339 14.92 -14.57 25.43
CA ASN A 339 16.05 -14.68 24.49
C ASN A 339 16.83 -13.34 24.45
N SER A 340 18.10 -13.35 24.06
CA SER A 340 18.85 -12.11 23.77
C SER A 340 18.54 -11.54 22.38
N PHE A 341 18.63 -10.22 22.23
CA PHE A 341 18.33 -9.49 20.99
C PHE A 341 19.11 -8.16 20.87
N SER A 342 19.24 -7.65 19.64
CA SER A 342 19.83 -6.31 19.38
C SER A 342 18.88 -5.20 19.81
N PHE A 343 19.42 -4.21 20.53
CA PHE A 343 18.68 -3.06 21.01
C PHE A 343 18.21 -2.15 19.86
N GLU A 344 19.06 -1.85 18.87
CA GLU A 344 18.69 -1.16 17.62
C GLU A 344 17.44 -1.77 16.96
N ASP A 345 17.46 -3.08 16.69
CA ASP A 345 16.36 -3.80 16.02
C ASP A 345 15.07 -3.84 16.85
N TYR A 346 15.12 -3.50 18.14
CA TYR A 346 13.97 -3.34 19.03
C TYR A 346 13.50 -1.88 19.09
N ALA A 347 14.40 -0.94 19.41
CA ALA A 347 14.12 0.48 19.54
C ALA A 347 13.61 1.10 18.24
N TRP A 348 14.18 0.72 17.09
CA TRP A 348 13.73 1.17 15.78
C TRP A 348 12.27 0.81 15.50
N ARG A 349 11.83 -0.39 15.91
CA ARG A 349 10.44 -0.85 15.77
C ARG A 349 9.50 -0.12 16.71
N ILE A 350 9.85 -0.09 18.00
CA ILE A 350 9.04 0.52 19.09
C ILE A 350 8.66 1.97 18.76
N TYR A 351 9.55 2.72 18.11
CA TYR A 351 9.38 4.13 17.78
C TYR A 351 8.66 4.37 16.44
N HIS A 352 8.82 3.49 15.44
CA HIS A 352 8.17 3.63 14.11
C HIS A 352 6.83 2.91 13.98
N GLU A 353 6.62 1.79 14.66
CA GLU A 353 5.39 1.01 14.63
C GLU A 353 4.38 1.65 15.61
N ARG A 354 3.37 2.40 15.11
CA ARG A 354 2.27 2.97 15.93
C ARG A 354 1.50 1.81 16.62
N LEU A 355 1.96 1.46 17.82
CA LEU A 355 1.51 0.41 18.76
C LEU A 355 1.01 -0.93 18.16
N PRO A 356 1.79 -2.03 18.25
CA PRO A 356 1.26 -3.35 17.96
C PRO A 356 0.18 -3.76 18.97
N LEU A 357 -0.81 -4.55 18.51
CA LEU A 357 -1.88 -5.13 19.32
C LEU A 357 -1.44 -6.21 20.34
N LYS A 358 -0.13 -6.42 20.48
CA LYS A 358 0.51 -7.44 21.32
C LYS A 358 1.70 -6.83 22.05
N ASP A 359 2.28 -7.55 23.01
CA ASP A 359 3.51 -7.08 23.67
C ASP A 359 4.70 -7.19 22.68
N PRO A 360 5.43 -6.10 22.39
CA PRO A 360 6.65 -6.19 21.57
C PRO A 360 7.69 -7.17 22.12
N LEU A 361 7.69 -7.44 23.43
CA LEU A 361 8.55 -8.43 24.06
C LEU A 361 8.07 -9.90 23.89
N ASP A 362 6.82 -10.15 23.47
CA ASP A 362 6.32 -11.51 23.18
C ASP A 362 7.25 -12.25 22.20
N ARG A 363 7.77 -11.51 21.21
CA ARG A 363 8.65 -12.03 20.14
C ARG A 363 10.01 -12.53 20.64
N TYR A 364 10.35 -12.27 21.90
CA TYR A 364 11.61 -12.66 22.53
C TYR A 364 11.41 -13.59 23.74
N ARG A 365 10.16 -13.87 24.15
CA ARG A 365 9.87 -14.82 25.24
C ARG A 365 10.32 -16.24 24.90
N PHE A 366 10.57 -17.05 25.92
CA PHE A 366 10.95 -18.46 25.78
C PHE A 366 9.69 -19.35 25.83
N GLU A 367 9.55 -20.30 24.90
CA GLU A 367 8.40 -21.22 24.86
C GLU A 367 8.71 -22.50 25.64
N PHE A 368 7.95 -22.77 26.71
CA PHE A 368 7.97 -24.06 27.40
C PHE A 368 7.09 -25.08 26.66
N LEU A 369 7.55 -26.33 26.56
CA LEU A 369 6.74 -27.46 26.12
C LEU A 369 6.43 -28.36 27.33
N PRO A 370 5.24 -28.24 27.96
CA PRO A 370 4.85 -29.11 29.06
C PRO A 370 4.27 -30.44 28.54
N GLY A 371 4.67 -31.54 29.18
CA GLY A 371 4.16 -32.89 28.89
C GLY A 371 4.98 -33.63 27.82
N GLY A 372 5.64 -34.71 28.23
CA GLY A 372 6.37 -35.60 27.32
C GLY A 372 5.55 -36.84 26.99
N GLU A 373 5.48 -37.18 25.71
CA GLU A 373 5.20 -38.53 25.23
C GLU A 373 6.03 -38.76 23.97
N SER A 374 6.69 -39.92 23.88
CA SER A 374 7.57 -40.26 22.75
C SER A 374 6.95 -41.37 21.89
N PRO A 375 6.95 -41.21 20.56
CA PRO A 375 6.84 -42.35 19.67
C PRO A 375 8.03 -42.41 18.69
N LEU A 376 9.04 -43.21 19.05
CA LEU A 376 9.94 -43.82 18.07
C LEU A 376 9.31 -45.14 17.59
N SER A 377 8.73 -45.14 16.39
CA SER A 377 8.48 -46.36 15.61
C SER A 377 8.31 -46.03 14.13
N HIS A 378 8.55 -47.03 13.26
CA HIS A 378 8.87 -46.82 11.85
C HIS A 378 7.67 -46.57 10.91
N PRO A 379 7.88 -45.83 9.80
CA PRO A 379 6.95 -45.79 8.67
C PRO A 379 7.11 -47.02 7.75
N THR A 380 6.07 -47.36 6.97
CA THR A 380 6.07 -47.91 5.58
C THR A 380 4.63 -48.32 5.21
N GLN A 381 4.34 -48.43 3.90
CA GLN A 381 3.04 -48.73 3.27
C GLN A 381 2.10 -47.50 3.15
N LEU A 382 1.50 -47.20 1.99
CA LEU A 382 1.55 -47.84 0.67
C LEU A 382 1.47 -46.78 -0.46
N LEU A 383 1.92 -47.16 -1.67
CA LEU A 383 2.02 -46.30 -2.86
C LEU A 383 1.42 -47.07 -4.06
N LEU A 384 0.95 -46.34 -5.09
CA LEU A 384 0.31 -46.82 -6.34
C LEU A 384 -1.18 -47.19 -6.15
N LYS A 385 -2.11 -46.91 -7.10
CA LYS A 385 -2.04 -46.47 -8.51
C LYS A 385 -2.93 -45.22 -8.70
N PHE A 386 -2.61 -44.24 -9.57
CA PHE A 386 -2.86 -44.19 -11.02
C PHE A 386 -4.28 -44.67 -11.42
N GLN A 387 -5.05 -44.02 -12.31
CA GLN A 387 -4.67 -43.06 -13.38
C GLN A 387 -5.90 -42.31 -13.94
N GLN A 388 -5.81 -40.99 -14.20
CA GLN A 388 -6.38 -40.30 -15.39
C GLN A 388 -6.05 -38.80 -15.43
N GLN A 389 -5.80 -38.28 -16.63
CA GLN A 389 -5.78 -36.86 -17.03
C GLN A 389 -6.91 -36.68 -18.05
N PRO A 390 -7.52 -35.47 -18.19
CA PRO A 390 -7.01 -34.54 -19.20
C PRO A 390 -7.22 -33.03 -18.96
N THR A 391 -6.36 -32.23 -19.60
CA THR A 391 -6.59 -30.85 -20.11
C THR A 391 -6.88 -29.71 -19.12
N ALA A 392 -6.66 -28.47 -19.56
CA ALA A 392 -6.73 -27.26 -18.73
C ALA A 392 -7.45 -26.10 -19.45
N HIS A 393 -8.37 -25.43 -18.76
CA HIS A 393 -8.68 -23.99 -18.87
C HIS A 393 -9.75 -23.56 -17.84
N ASN A 394 -9.49 -22.47 -17.10
CA ASN A 394 -10.38 -21.81 -16.12
C ASN A 394 -10.77 -22.73 -14.92
N PHE A 395 -11.24 -22.25 -13.75
CA PHE A 395 -12.12 -21.12 -13.43
C PHE A 395 -11.95 -20.61 -11.98
N ILE A 396 -12.59 -19.46 -11.71
CA ILE A 396 -13.30 -19.03 -10.46
C ILE A 396 -12.74 -19.52 -9.11
N LEU A 397 -12.40 -18.57 -8.25
CA LEU A 397 -12.50 -18.72 -6.79
C LEU A 397 -13.68 -17.88 -6.29
N HIS A 398 -14.78 -18.54 -5.91
CA HIS A 398 -15.87 -17.93 -5.16
C HIS A 398 -15.65 -18.14 -3.66
N SER A 399 -16.08 -17.19 -2.85
CA SER A 399 -15.90 -17.20 -1.39
C SER A 399 -16.81 -18.20 -0.67
N GLN A 400 -16.25 -19.29 -0.15
CA GLN A 400 -16.85 -20.03 0.97
C GLN A 400 -15.87 -20.99 1.65
N GLU A 401 -15.47 -20.69 2.90
CA GLU A 401 -15.13 -21.71 3.90
C GLU A 401 -15.13 -21.10 5.32
N ARG A 402 -15.45 -21.92 6.34
CA ARG A 402 -15.43 -21.55 7.76
C ARG A 402 -14.94 -22.71 8.63
N SER A 403 -14.10 -22.37 9.60
CA SER A 403 -13.76 -23.16 10.81
C SER A 403 -12.70 -24.27 10.71
N ILE A 404 -12.07 -24.51 11.88
CA ILE A 404 -11.19 -25.63 12.26
C ILE A 404 -9.67 -25.50 11.94
N CYS A 405 -9.01 -24.76 12.86
CA CYS A 405 -7.82 -25.18 13.63
C CYS A 405 -6.36 -25.18 13.09
N GLN A 406 -5.51 -24.60 13.96
CA GLN A 406 -4.16 -25.02 14.39
C GLN A 406 -2.88 -24.49 13.70
N MET A 407 -1.74 -24.80 14.33
CA MET A 407 -0.56 -23.92 14.44
C MET A 407 0.43 -24.03 13.27
N GLY A 408 0.95 -22.88 12.82
CA GLY A 408 2.16 -22.79 11.99
C GLY A 408 3.36 -22.26 12.78
N ARG A 409 4.20 -23.14 13.32
CA ARG A 409 5.49 -22.75 13.95
C ARG A 409 6.49 -22.29 12.89
N ARG A 410 7.23 -21.21 13.13
CA ARG A 410 8.44 -20.90 12.34
C ARG A 410 9.63 -21.67 12.94
N VAL A 411 9.95 -22.82 12.36
CA VAL A 411 11.13 -23.62 12.75
C VAL A 411 12.39 -22.76 12.63
N ARG A 412 13.12 -22.59 13.73
CA ARG A 412 14.52 -22.13 13.69
C ARG A 412 15.36 -23.32 13.22
N LEU A 413 15.97 -23.22 12.04
CA LEU A 413 17.14 -24.03 11.73
C LEU A 413 18.26 -23.58 12.67
N SER A 414 18.63 -24.44 13.62
CA SER A 414 19.87 -24.32 14.38
C SER A 414 21.07 -24.50 13.44
N GLN A 415 22.20 -23.88 13.79
CA GLN A 415 23.45 -24.11 13.07
C GLN A 415 24.00 -25.50 13.42
N HIS A 416 23.56 -26.53 12.71
CA HIS A 416 24.27 -27.81 12.72
C HIS A 416 25.62 -27.65 12.01
N LYS A 417 26.72 -27.83 12.76
CA LYS A 417 28.01 -28.22 12.19
C LYS A 417 27.86 -29.64 11.63
N GLY A 418 27.45 -29.76 10.37
CA GLY A 418 27.19 -31.02 9.69
C GLY A 418 26.52 -30.78 8.34
N GLY A 419 27.25 -30.95 7.24
CA GLY A 419 26.90 -30.33 5.97
C GLY A 419 25.86 -31.06 5.12
N TYR A 420 24.74 -30.39 4.85
CA TYR A 420 24.18 -30.28 3.50
C TYR A 420 23.76 -28.83 3.27
N ASN A 421 24.41 -28.14 2.34
CA ASN A 421 24.23 -26.70 2.15
C ASN A 421 23.00 -26.41 1.27
N SER A 422 21.85 -26.17 1.89
CA SER A 422 20.71 -25.55 1.20
C SER A 422 20.94 -24.04 1.07
N ASP A 423 21.83 -23.65 0.15
CA ASP A 423 22.17 -22.25 -0.11
C ASP A 423 20.93 -21.36 -0.23
N ASP A 424 20.89 -20.23 0.48
CA ASP A 424 19.96 -19.14 0.19
C ASP A 424 20.42 -18.42 -1.08
N ARG A 425 20.17 -19.08 -2.22
CA ARG A 425 20.53 -18.61 -3.55
C ARG A 425 19.83 -17.31 -3.95
N ILE A 426 18.81 -16.86 -3.21
CA ILE A 426 18.12 -15.58 -3.47
C ILE A 426 18.81 -14.45 -2.72
N SER A 427 19.17 -14.65 -1.44
CA SER A 427 20.03 -13.68 -0.72
C SER A 427 21.47 -13.62 -1.25
N GLN A 428 21.90 -14.57 -2.08
CA GLN A 428 23.17 -14.54 -2.83
C GLN A 428 23.11 -13.73 -4.14
N LEU A 429 21.93 -13.33 -4.64
CA LEU A 429 21.82 -12.55 -5.88
C LEU A 429 22.43 -11.14 -5.74
N PRO A 430 22.84 -10.48 -6.83
CA PRO A 430 23.15 -9.05 -6.84
C PRO A 430 21.93 -8.19 -6.48
N ASP A 431 22.14 -7.04 -5.85
CA ASP A 431 21.04 -6.17 -5.41
C ASP A 431 20.14 -5.72 -6.58
N ASP A 432 20.72 -5.44 -7.75
CA ASP A 432 19.97 -5.06 -8.97
C ASP A 432 18.96 -6.14 -9.40
N ILE A 433 19.32 -7.42 -9.23
CA ILE A 433 18.45 -8.55 -9.57
C ILE A 433 17.35 -8.69 -8.50
N ILE A 434 17.67 -8.49 -7.23
CA ILE A 434 16.68 -8.50 -6.15
C ILE A 434 15.70 -7.33 -6.35
N ILE A 435 16.18 -6.13 -6.67
CA ILE A 435 15.33 -4.96 -7.00
C ILE A 435 14.44 -5.27 -8.22
N SER A 436 14.95 -5.93 -9.25
CA SER A 436 14.17 -6.35 -10.43
C SER A 436 13.16 -7.49 -10.17
N ILE A 437 13.29 -8.20 -9.05
CA ILE A 437 12.28 -9.13 -8.54
C ILE A 437 11.25 -8.36 -7.70
N LEU A 438 11.69 -7.49 -6.78
CA LEU A 438 10.81 -6.69 -5.93
C LEU A 438 9.94 -5.70 -6.73
N SER A 439 10.44 -5.16 -7.85
CA SER A 439 9.67 -4.28 -8.74
C SER A 439 8.60 -5.00 -9.57
N ARG A 440 8.44 -6.33 -9.40
CA ARG A 440 7.36 -7.15 -9.98
C ARG A 440 6.31 -7.56 -8.95
N LEU A 441 6.54 -7.26 -7.67
CA LEU A 441 5.57 -7.48 -6.60
C LEU A 441 4.72 -6.22 -6.40
N PRO A 442 3.47 -6.35 -5.91
CA PRO A 442 2.71 -5.21 -5.41
C PRO A 442 3.51 -4.42 -4.36
N LEU A 443 3.41 -3.09 -4.35
CA LEU A 443 4.20 -2.20 -3.49
C LEU A 443 4.17 -2.61 -2.00
N LYS A 444 2.99 -3.02 -1.51
CA LYS A 444 2.80 -3.51 -0.13
C LYS A 444 3.63 -4.78 0.15
N GLU A 445 3.65 -5.73 -0.78
CA GLU A 445 4.44 -6.96 -0.69
C GLU A 445 5.94 -6.70 -0.81
N ALA A 446 6.35 -5.86 -1.77
CA ALA A 446 7.74 -5.43 -1.90
C ALA A 446 8.27 -4.85 -0.58
N VAL A 447 7.49 -3.98 0.08
CA VAL A 447 7.79 -3.48 1.44
C VAL A 447 7.81 -4.60 2.48
N PHE A 448 6.84 -5.52 2.48
CA PHE A 448 6.82 -6.66 3.43
C PHE A 448 8.05 -7.58 3.31
N THR A 449 8.70 -7.66 2.13
CA THR A 449 9.93 -8.46 1.99
C THR A 449 11.09 -7.98 2.88
N SER A 450 11.05 -6.73 3.37
CA SER A 450 11.98 -6.21 4.40
C SER A 450 12.01 -7.04 5.70
N VAL A 451 10.96 -7.82 5.96
CA VAL A 451 10.81 -8.72 7.12
C VAL A 451 11.48 -10.09 6.88
N LEU A 452 11.79 -10.44 5.62
CA LEU A 452 12.41 -11.71 5.25
C LEU A 452 13.92 -11.71 5.47
N SER A 453 14.61 -10.63 5.10
CA SER A 453 16.08 -10.52 5.20
C SER A 453 16.54 -9.10 5.53
N ARG A 454 17.55 -8.97 6.41
CA ARG A 454 18.17 -7.66 6.73
C ARG A 454 18.71 -6.94 5.49
N ARG A 455 19.23 -7.67 4.50
CA ARG A 455 19.73 -7.11 3.22
C ARG A 455 18.59 -6.44 2.43
N TRP A 456 17.40 -7.05 2.41
CA TRP A 456 16.26 -6.56 1.62
C TRP A 456 15.52 -5.39 2.29
N ARG A 457 15.85 -5.07 3.56
CA ARG A 457 15.24 -3.99 4.38
C ARG A 457 15.13 -2.65 3.64
N TYR A 458 16.11 -2.34 2.79
CA TYR A 458 16.18 -1.11 2.02
C TYR A 458 16.10 -1.30 0.50
N LEU A 459 16.24 -2.52 -0.04
CA LEU A 459 16.22 -2.73 -1.50
C LEU A 459 14.89 -2.35 -2.15
N TRP A 460 13.77 -2.48 -1.41
CA TRP A 460 12.47 -2.05 -1.90
C TRP A 460 12.40 -0.52 -2.16
N THR A 461 13.27 0.31 -1.56
CA THR A 461 13.28 1.77 -1.80
C THR A 461 13.87 2.17 -3.16
N CYS A 462 14.36 1.20 -3.92
CA CYS A 462 14.91 1.38 -5.27
C CYS A 462 14.03 0.79 -6.39
N ILE A 463 12.85 0.24 -6.08
CA ILE A 463 11.96 -0.36 -7.11
C ILE A 463 11.41 0.70 -8.06
N THR A 464 11.30 0.36 -9.35
CA THR A 464 10.83 1.29 -10.37
C THR A 464 9.31 1.31 -10.55
N GLY A 465 8.56 0.39 -9.94
CA GLY A 465 7.10 0.39 -9.93
C GLY A 465 6.54 0.82 -8.57
N LEU A 466 5.90 1.99 -8.51
CA LEU A 466 5.17 2.48 -7.33
C LEU A 466 3.67 2.57 -7.63
N SER A 467 2.96 1.47 -7.42
CA SER A 467 1.49 1.44 -7.47
C SER A 467 0.89 1.54 -6.07
N PHE A 468 0.09 2.56 -5.84
CA PHE A 468 -0.50 2.89 -4.54
C PHE A 468 -1.96 2.44 -4.44
N ASP A 469 -2.18 1.14 -4.59
CA ASP A 469 -3.52 0.54 -4.57
C ASP A 469 -3.97 0.19 -3.15
N SER A 470 -5.24 0.42 -2.84
CA SER A 470 -5.75 0.30 -1.47
C SER A 470 -7.22 -0.14 -1.37
N ASP A 471 -7.54 -1.24 -2.06
CA ASP A 471 -8.88 -1.81 -2.18
C ASP A 471 -9.58 -2.03 -0.84
N GLU A 472 -8.92 -2.61 0.17
CA GLU A 472 -9.47 -2.76 1.54
C GLU A 472 -10.09 -1.46 2.12
N ALA A 473 -9.53 -0.30 1.76
CA ALA A 473 -10.01 1.01 2.20
C ALA A 473 -11.03 1.62 1.21
N LEU A 474 -10.99 1.26 -0.07
CA LEU A 474 -12.00 1.63 -1.06
C LEU A 474 -13.31 0.83 -0.84
N ASP A 475 -13.23 -0.47 -0.59
CA ASP A 475 -14.35 -1.34 -0.21
C ASP A 475 -15.02 -0.84 1.07
N LYS A 476 -14.22 -0.38 2.04
CA LYS A 476 -14.70 0.28 3.26
C LYS A 476 -15.39 1.61 2.97
N ILE A 477 -14.91 2.39 2.00
CA ILE A 477 -15.57 3.64 1.56
C ILE A 477 -16.87 3.35 0.79
N ALA A 478 -16.90 2.30 -0.04
CA ALA A 478 -18.09 1.88 -0.77
C ALA A 478 -19.20 1.38 0.17
N THR A 479 -18.82 0.59 1.19
CA THR A 479 -19.76 0.06 2.21
C THR A 479 -20.13 1.09 3.29
N GLU A 480 -19.20 1.95 3.72
CA GLU A 480 -19.46 3.07 4.63
C GLU A 480 -18.88 4.39 4.08
N PRO A 481 -19.62 5.14 3.25
CA PRO A 481 -19.14 6.40 2.66
C PRO A 481 -18.76 7.51 3.65
N LYS A 482 -19.17 7.38 4.92
CA LYS A 482 -18.76 8.28 6.02
C LYS A 482 -17.29 8.07 6.41
N SER A 483 -16.74 6.87 6.21
CA SER A 483 -15.35 6.54 6.55
C SER A 483 -14.34 7.29 5.68
N ARG A 484 -14.72 7.71 4.47
CA ARG A 484 -13.90 8.42 3.47
C ARG A 484 -13.03 9.54 4.07
N ASN A 485 -13.61 10.37 4.94
CA ASN A 485 -12.88 11.50 5.54
C ASN A 485 -11.75 11.04 6.47
N GLY A 486 -11.86 9.86 7.11
CA GLY A 486 -10.82 9.29 7.95
C GLY A 486 -9.85 8.36 7.22
N GLU A 487 -10.21 7.80 6.06
CA GLU A 487 -9.28 6.96 5.27
C GLU A 487 -8.39 7.79 4.32
N ARG A 488 -8.89 8.93 3.80
CA ARG A 488 -8.11 9.84 2.93
C ARG A 488 -6.78 10.33 3.57
N PRO A 489 -6.73 10.83 4.82
CA PRO A 489 -5.48 11.26 5.45
C PRO A 489 -4.48 10.10 5.60
N LYS A 490 -4.95 8.90 5.97
CA LYS A 490 -4.10 7.71 6.09
C LYS A 490 -3.46 7.32 4.76
N TYR A 491 -4.25 7.31 3.68
CA TYR A 491 -3.75 7.06 2.33
C TYR A 491 -2.69 8.11 1.94
N ILE A 492 -2.98 9.39 2.13
CA ILE A 492 -2.05 10.50 1.86
C ILE A 492 -0.74 10.33 2.66
N ASN A 493 -0.83 9.99 3.95
CA ASN A 493 0.32 9.79 4.82
C ASN A 493 1.12 8.52 4.49
N TRP A 494 0.49 7.48 3.93
CA TRP A 494 1.18 6.30 3.38
C TRP A 494 1.99 6.66 2.12
N VAL A 495 1.36 7.31 1.13
CA VAL A 495 2.05 7.77 -0.11
C VAL A 495 3.21 8.71 0.24
N ASN A 496 2.98 9.70 1.11
CA ASN A 496 4.01 10.63 1.59
C ASN A 496 5.13 9.95 2.40
N ARG A 497 4.93 8.74 2.95
CA ARG A 497 5.98 7.97 3.65
C ARG A 497 6.85 7.22 2.66
N VAL A 498 6.25 6.48 1.74
CA VAL A 498 6.95 5.76 0.66
C VAL A 498 7.78 6.72 -0.20
N MET A 499 7.21 7.85 -0.61
CA MET A 499 7.92 8.85 -1.40
C MET A 499 9.15 9.45 -0.68
N ARG A 500 9.09 9.63 0.65
CA ARG A 500 10.25 10.09 1.44
C ARG A 500 11.35 9.04 1.56
N GLN A 501 10.99 7.76 1.49
CA GLN A 501 11.93 6.65 1.59
C GLN A 501 12.53 6.25 0.23
N HIS A 502 11.87 6.54 -0.88
CA HIS A 502 12.29 6.12 -2.22
C HIS A 502 13.59 6.79 -2.73
N THR A 503 14.69 6.04 -2.61
CA THR A 503 16.05 6.42 -3.04
C THR A 503 16.29 6.24 -4.54
N GLY A 504 15.56 5.34 -5.22
CA GLY A 504 15.80 4.99 -6.64
C GLY A 504 15.86 6.21 -7.58
N PRO A 505 16.79 6.25 -8.57
CA PRO A 505 17.04 7.45 -9.38
C PRO A 505 15.92 7.74 -10.40
N THR A 506 15.25 6.69 -10.88
CA THR A 506 14.14 6.75 -11.85
C THR A 506 12.99 5.86 -11.38
N ILE A 507 11.80 6.18 -11.85
CA ILE A 507 10.59 5.36 -11.67
C ILE A 507 10.04 5.06 -13.07
N ASP A 508 9.64 3.83 -13.31
CA ASP A 508 8.97 3.42 -14.54
C ASP A 508 7.47 3.69 -14.44
N GLU A 509 6.84 3.30 -13.33
CA GLU A 509 5.41 3.48 -13.08
C GLU A 509 5.13 4.18 -11.74
N PHE A 510 4.30 5.22 -11.78
CA PHE A 510 3.75 5.91 -10.61
C PHE A 510 2.23 5.98 -10.75
N ARG A 511 1.53 5.10 -10.02
CA ARG A 511 0.07 4.97 -10.04
C ARG A 511 -0.53 5.35 -8.69
N ILE A 512 -1.42 6.34 -8.68
CA ILE A 512 -2.26 6.72 -7.54
C ILE A 512 -3.68 6.23 -7.83
N CYS A 513 -4.25 5.40 -6.96
CA CYS A 513 -5.57 4.81 -7.13
C CYS A 513 -6.39 4.91 -5.84
N PHE A 514 -7.09 6.04 -5.64
CA PHE A 514 -7.88 6.26 -4.43
C PHE A 514 -8.93 7.37 -4.56
N ASP A 515 -10.00 7.31 -3.76
CA ASP A 515 -11.01 8.36 -3.66
C ASP A 515 -10.42 9.65 -3.05
N LEU A 516 -9.88 10.50 -3.92
CA LEU A 516 -9.34 11.82 -3.61
C LEU A 516 -10.07 12.89 -4.45
N ASP A 517 -10.19 14.09 -3.91
CA ASP A 517 -10.83 15.22 -4.59
C ASP A 517 -10.05 16.52 -4.38
N ARG A 518 -10.58 17.66 -4.82
CA ARG A 518 -9.91 18.97 -4.76
C ARG A 518 -9.34 19.36 -3.39
N THR A 519 -9.86 18.81 -2.28
CA THR A 519 -9.29 19.05 -0.94
C THR A 519 -7.87 18.49 -0.81
N SER A 520 -7.55 17.41 -1.52
CA SER A 520 -6.24 16.74 -1.51
C SER A 520 -5.19 17.41 -2.41
N LYS A 521 -5.49 18.60 -2.97
CA LYS A 521 -4.65 19.29 -3.96
C LYS A 521 -3.19 19.43 -3.54
N CYS A 522 -2.90 19.83 -2.31
CA CYS A 522 -1.53 20.05 -1.83
C CYS A 522 -0.70 18.75 -1.79
N ALA A 523 -1.34 17.59 -1.61
CA ALA A 523 -0.69 16.29 -1.71
C ALA A 523 -0.46 15.89 -3.18
N ILE A 524 -1.49 15.98 -4.03
CA ILE A 524 -1.40 15.60 -5.45
C ILE A 524 -0.39 16.48 -6.20
N ASP A 525 -0.35 17.79 -5.95
CA ASP A 525 0.66 18.72 -6.49
C ASP A 525 2.10 18.32 -6.08
N ARG A 526 2.28 17.73 -4.88
CA ARG A 526 3.57 17.24 -4.37
C ARG A 526 3.96 15.92 -5.04
N TRP A 527 3.00 15.03 -5.28
CA TRP A 527 3.20 13.74 -5.94
C TRP A 527 3.56 13.90 -7.42
N ILE A 528 2.90 14.83 -8.13
CA ILE A 528 3.22 15.17 -9.53
C ILE A 528 4.65 15.75 -9.63
N LYS A 529 5.06 16.64 -8.72
CA LYS A 529 6.45 17.15 -8.68
C LYS A 529 7.47 16.02 -8.48
N PHE A 530 7.17 15.04 -7.63
CA PHE A 530 8.02 13.87 -7.41
C PHE A 530 8.10 12.98 -8.67
N ALA A 531 6.97 12.74 -9.35
CA ALA A 531 6.92 11.99 -10.60
C ALA A 531 7.76 12.66 -11.72
N VAL A 532 7.71 13.99 -11.85
CA VAL A 532 8.60 14.76 -12.74
C VAL A 532 10.07 14.56 -12.34
N ALA A 533 10.40 14.74 -11.06
CA ALA A 533 11.78 14.64 -10.57
C ALA A 533 12.40 13.25 -10.77
N LYS A 534 11.61 12.19 -10.59
CA LYS A 534 11.98 10.78 -10.80
C LYS A 534 11.82 10.31 -12.27
N ARG A 535 11.54 11.24 -13.20
CA ARG A 535 11.45 11.01 -14.66
C ARG A 535 10.53 9.84 -15.06
N VAL A 536 9.35 9.79 -14.44
CA VAL A 536 8.35 8.73 -14.62
C VAL A 536 8.06 8.42 -16.10
N GLN A 537 7.86 7.14 -16.45
CA GLN A 537 7.46 6.72 -17.80
C GLN A 537 5.94 6.50 -17.93
N LYS A 538 5.29 5.93 -16.91
CA LYS A 538 3.84 5.78 -16.76
C LYS A 538 3.35 6.55 -15.54
N LEU A 539 2.57 7.61 -15.76
CA LEU A 539 1.89 8.35 -14.70
C LEU A 539 0.38 8.10 -14.80
N GLU A 540 -0.21 7.61 -13.71
CA GLU A 540 -1.64 7.32 -13.63
C GLU A 540 -2.21 7.94 -12.34
N LEU A 541 -3.22 8.80 -12.48
CA LEU A 541 -3.98 9.37 -11.37
C LEU A 541 -5.44 8.93 -11.50
N ASP A 542 -5.78 7.85 -10.81
CA ASP A 542 -7.13 7.28 -10.76
C ASP A 542 -7.83 7.74 -9.46
N LEU A 543 -8.60 8.84 -9.57
CA LEU A 543 -9.19 9.55 -8.43
C LEU A 543 -10.71 9.34 -8.28
N LEU A 544 -11.22 8.22 -8.81
CA LEU A 544 -12.66 7.87 -8.84
C LEU A 544 -13.31 7.91 -7.44
N GLU A 545 -14.55 8.39 -7.36
CA GLU A 545 -15.33 8.37 -6.11
C GLU A 545 -15.70 6.92 -5.75
N ASN A 546 -15.42 6.53 -4.50
CA ASN A 546 -15.43 5.13 -4.03
C ASN A 546 -14.49 4.17 -4.81
N GLY A 547 -13.57 4.70 -5.64
CA GLY A 547 -12.67 3.91 -6.47
C GLY A 547 -13.27 3.42 -7.81
N GLU A 548 -14.51 3.79 -8.14
CA GLU A 548 -15.21 3.29 -9.34
C GLU A 548 -16.04 4.35 -10.06
N SER A 549 -16.75 5.20 -9.31
CA SER A 549 -17.70 6.15 -9.88
C SER A 549 -17.04 7.45 -10.30
N LEU A 550 -17.46 8.00 -11.44
CA LEU A 550 -17.06 9.35 -11.83
C LEU A 550 -17.66 10.39 -10.88
N ARG A 551 -16.79 11.30 -10.43
CA ARG A 551 -17.11 12.41 -9.55
C ARG A 551 -17.59 13.62 -10.38
N GLN A 552 -18.47 14.44 -9.78
CA GLN A 552 -18.85 15.73 -10.38
C GLN A 552 -17.60 16.60 -10.65
N PRO A 553 -17.39 17.15 -11.86
CA PRO A 553 -16.17 17.87 -12.20
C PRO A 553 -15.85 19.09 -11.33
N SER A 554 -16.86 19.70 -10.69
CA SER A 554 -16.68 20.78 -9.72
C SER A 554 -15.92 20.37 -8.45
N ARG A 555 -15.84 19.08 -8.15
CA ARG A 555 -15.11 18.50 -7.01
C ARG A 555 -13.74 17.94 -7.41
N ASN A 556 -13.47 17.72 -8.69
CA ASN A 556 -12.23 17.10 -9.18
C ASN A 556 -10.99 17.91 -8.84
N TYR A 557 -9.84 17.24 -8.81
CA TYR A 557 -8.54 17.92 -8.77
C TYR A 557 -8.24 18.55 -10.13
N THR A 558 -8.10 19.89 -10.20
CA THR A 558 -7.63 20.57 -11.42
C THR A 558 -6.11 20.46 -11.53
N PHE A 559 -5.65 19.89 -12.64
CA PHE A 559 -4.25 19.72 -12.98
C PHE A 559 -3.62 21.10 -13.31
N PRO A 560 -2.64 21.59 -12.52
CA PRO A 560 -2.15 22.96 -12.65
C PRO A 560 -1.11 23.11 -13.77
N TYR A 561 -1.43 23.89 -14.80
CA TYR A 561 -0.48 24.29 -15.86
C TYR A 561 0.87 24.78 -15.31
N LYS A 562 0.86 25.51 -14.18
CA LYS A 562 2.05 26.03 -13.47
C LYS A 562 3.03 24.96 -12.96
N LEU A 563 2.68 23.67 -12.96
CA LEU A 563 3.60 22.57 -12.61
C LEU A 563 4.33 21.96 -13.83
N VAL A 564 4.08 22.44 -15.05
CA VAL A 564 4.72 21.87 -16.26
C VAL A 564 5.01 22.90 -17.34
N GLY A 565 4.10 23.85 -17.57
CA GLY A 565 4.33 24.95 -18.49
C GLY A 565 5.47 25.86 -18.02
N PRO A 566 6.25 26.46 -18.94
CA PRO A 566 7.23 27.47 -18.57
C PRO A 566 6.54 28.65 -17.88
N ALA A 567 7.22 29.27 -16.93
CA ALA A 567 6.71 30.44 -16.22
C ALA A 567 6.66 31.67 -17.15
N LYS A 568 5.63 31.76 -18.00
CA LYS A 568 5.25 32.99 -18.72
C LYS A 568 5.04 34.08 -17.68
N GLY A 569 5.96 35.03 -17.61
CA GLY A 569 5.98 36.06 -16.57
C GLY A 569 4.75 36.96 -16.66
N SER A 570 3.84 36.86 -15.68
CA SER A 570 2.86 37.91 -15.46
C SER A 570 3.55 39.16 -14.91
N SER A 571 3.19 40.32 -15.44
CA SER A 571 3.77 41.62 -15.05
C SER A 571 3.30 42.07 -13.66
N LEU A 572 3.83 41.45 -12.60
CA LEU A 572 3.66 41.89 -11.21
C LEU A 572 4.82 42.81 -10.80
N LYS A 573 4.54 44.10 -10.63
CA LYS A 573 5.52 45.19 -10.51
C LYS A 573 6.14 45.36 -9.11
N HIS A 574 6.52 44.29 -8.42
CA HIS A 574 7.11 44.37 -7.07
C HIS A 574 8.34 43.45 -6.89
N PRO A 575 9.56 44.01 -6.76
CA PRO A 575 10.80 43.24 -6.64
C PRO A 575 11.26 43.06 -5.18
N SER A 576 10.67 42.12 -4.45
CA SER A 576 11.22 41.57 -3.20
C SER A 576 10.53 40.23 -2.86
N SER A 577 11.21 39.17 -2.42
CA SER A 577 12.65 38.94 -2.25
C SER A 577 13.00 37.52 -2.70
N ILE A 578 14.17 37.33 -3.32
CA ILE A 578 14.68 36.03 -3.78
C ILE A 578 15.99 35.75 -3.03
N LEU A 579 16.11 34.58 -2.42
CA LEU A 579 17.38 34.08 -1.89
C LEU A 579 18.33 33.73 -3.05
N PRO A 580 19.58 34.21 -3.05
CA PRO A 580 20.54 33.90 -4.11
C PRO A 580 20.96 32.42 -4.04
N GLY A 581 20.61 31.62 -5.03
CA GLY A 581 21.05 30.22 -5.10
C GLY A 581 20.34 29.32 -6.11
N VAL A 582 19.10 29.63 -6.52
CA VAL A 582 18.34 28.79 -7.46
C VAL A 582 18.07 29.54 -8.76
N SER A 583 18.76 29.15 -9.84
CA SER A 583 18.52 29.66 -11.19
C SER A 583 17.19 29.12 -11.76
N PRO A 584 16.28 29.97 -12.27
CA PRO A 584 14.95 29.54 -12.76
C PRO A 584 15.02 28.94 -14.18
N SER A 585 15.84 27.90 -14.39
CA SER A 585 16.25 27.50 -15.75
C SER A 585 16.51 26.01 -16.01
N THR A 586 15.88 25.08 -15.27
CA THR A 586 15.61 23.70 -15.77
C THR A 586 14.48 23.03 -14.98
N PHE A 587 13.21 23.34 -15.31
CA PHE A 587 12.14 22.39 -15.03
C PHE A 587 12.20 21.32 -16.13
N ALA A 588 12.56 20.08 -15.78
CA ALA A 588 13.00 19.09 -16.78
C ALA A 588 11.87 18.62 -17.73
N GLY A 589 10.60 18.80 -17.34
CA GLY A 589 9.42 18.39 -18.10
C GLY A 589 9.21 16.87 -18.11
N PHE A 590 8.08 16.43 -18.67
CA PHE A 590 7.71 15.01 -18.79
C PHE A 590 8.39 14.32 -19.98
N LYS A 591 9.70 14.54 -20.17
CA LYS A 591 10.46 14.06 -21.34
C LYS A 591 10.55 12.54 -21.48
N SER A 592 10.31 11.81 -20.40
CA SER A 592 10.34 10.33 -20.36
C SER A 592 8.96 9.67 -20.41
N ILE A 593 7.87 10.45 -20.35
CA ILE A 593 6.51 9.90 -20.26
C ILE A 593 6.08 9.27 -21.59
N LYS A 594 5.63 8.02 -21.48
CA LYS A 594 5.03 7.19 -22.53
C LYS A 594 3.52 7.00 -22.31
N PHE A 595 3.06 7.03 -21.06
CA PHE A 595 1.66 6.80 -20.68
C PHE A 595 1.18 7.85 -19.68
N LEU A 596 0.03 8.45 -19.99
CA LEU A 596 -0.75 9.32 -19.10
C LEU A 596 -2.18 8.78 -18.99
N SER A 597 -2.67 8.56 -17.78
CA SER A 597 -4.12 8.39 -17.53
C SER A 597 -4.56 9.22 -16.33
N PHE A 598 -5.69 9.92 -16.50
CA PHE A 598 -6.20 10.91 -15.57
C PHE A 598 -7.72 10.69 -15.38
N LYS A 599 -8.15 10.13 -14.25
CA LYS A 599 -9.57 9.91 -13.93
C LYS A 599 -10.01 10.77 -12.75
N CYS A 600 -11.14 11.47 -12.91
CA CYS A 600 -11.60 12.52 -11.98
C CYS A 600 -10.56 13.64 -11.72
N VAL A 601 -9.81 13.96 -12.77
CA VAL A 601 -8.84 15.06 -12.83
C VAL A 601 -9.29 16.00 -13.93
N ASN A 602 -9.44 17.29 -13.62
CA ASN A 602 -9.72 18.28 -14.64
C ASN A 602 -8.42 18.69 -15.33
N VAL A 603 -8.40 18.53 -16.65
CA VAL A 603 -7.30 18.87 -17.56
C VAL A 603 -7.83 19.93 -18.53
N SER A 604 -7.20 21.10 -18.58
CA SER A 604 -7.56 22.15 -19.54
C SER A 604 -6.89 21.93 -20.91
N GLY A 605 -7.41 22.58 -21.96
CA GLY A 605 -6.81 22.56 -23.30
C GLY A 605 -5.31 22.94 -23.29
N GLU A 606 -4.93 23.97 -22.53
CA GLU A 606 -3.51 24.38 -22.39
C GLU A 606 -2.60 23.26 -21.84
N VAL A 607 -3.14 22.43 -20.93
CA VAL A 607 -2.41 21.30 -20.33
C VAL A 607 -2.38 20.10 -21.30
N PHE A 608 -3.47 19.87 -22.05
CA PHE A 608 -3.54 18.87 -23.10
C PHE A 608 -2.52 19.15 -24.24
N GLU A 609 -2.52 20.37 -24.77
CA GLU A 609 -1.53 20.85 -25.76
C GLU A 609 -0.10 20.77 -25.23
N TYR A 610 0.11 21.08 -23.94
CA TYR A 610 1.42 20.94 -23.30
C TYR A 610 1.90 19.48 -23.38
N PHE A 611 1.07 18.50 -23.05
CA PHE A 611 1.48 17.08 -23.09
C PHE A 611 1.90 16.65 -24.49
N LEU A 612 1.10 16.95 -25.52
CA LEU A 612 1.46 16.62 -26.91
C LEU A 612 2.75 17.31 -27.37
N SER A 613 2.97 18.56 -26.95
CA SER A 613 4.12 19.37 -27.38
C SER A 613 5.42 19.08 -26.62
N ASN A 614 5.36 18.54 -25.39
CA ASN A 614 6.51 18.44 -24.48
C ASN A 614 6.81 17.00 -24.00
N CYS A 615 5.98 16.02 -24.34
CA CYS A 615 6.20 14.59 -24.03
C CYS A 615 6.52 13.82 -25.33
N PRO A 616 7.74 13.93 -25.90
CA PRO A 616 8.05 13.46 -27.26
C PRO A 616 7.99 11.93 -27.45
N VAL A 617 7.84 11.16 -26.38
CA VAL A 617 7.72 9.68 -26.41
C VAL A 617 6.35 9.18 -25.91
N LEU A 618 5.39 10.10 -25.71
CA LEU A 618 4.01 9.82 -25.31
C LEU A 618 3.32 8.95 -26.35
N GLN A 619 2.83 7.79 -25.93
CA GLN A 619 2.16 6.80 -26.77
C GLN A 619 0.71 6.57 -26.36
N TYR A 620 0.36 6.82 -25.08
CA TYR A 620 -0.99 6.63 -24.54
C TYR A 620 -1.40 7.85 -23.71
N LEU A 621 -2.57 8.44 -24.02
CA LEU A 621 -3.17 9.56 -23.29
C LEU A 621 -4.65 9.29 -23.04
N SER A 622 -5.05 9.28 -21.77
CA SER A 622 -6.39 8.92 -21.30
C SER A 622 -6.90 9.96 -20.30
N ILE A 623 -8.09 10.51 -20.53
CA ILE A 623 -8.72 11.57 -19.70
C ILE A 623 -10.19 11.22 -19.45
N HIS A 624 -10.54 11.00 -18.18
CA HIS A 624 -11.88 10.59 -17.73
C HIS A 624 -12.48 11.63 -16.76
N GLY A 625 -13.64 12.18 -17.12
CA GLY A 625 -14.44 13.05 -16.25
C GLY A 625 -13.93 14.49 -16.11
N SER A 626 -13.13 15.00 -17.05
CA SER A 626 -12.65 16.40 -17.01
C SER A 626 -13.79 17.39 -17.26
N GLY A 627 -13.90 18.41 -16.41
CA GLY A 627 -14.78 19.57 -16.63
C GLY A 627 -14.16 20.72 -17.40
N ASP A 628 -12.83 20.75 -17.56
CA ASP A 628 -12.08 21.90 -18.07
C ASP A 628 -11.61 21.71 -19.53
N LEU A 629 -11.95 20.57 -20.16
CA LEU A 629 -11.54 20.18 -21.51
C LEU A 629 -12.64 20.48 -22.53
N VAL A 630 -12.49 21.57 -23.29
CA VAL A 630 -13.53 22.07 -24.23
C VAL A 630 -13.22 21.72 -25.69
N ASN A 631 -11.99 21.95 -26.13
CA ASN A 631 -11.55 21.68 -27.50
C ASN A 631 -10.28 20.83 -27.47
N VAL A 632 -10.24 19.79 -28.30
CA VAL A 632 -9.11 18.86 -28.42
C VAL A 632 -8.60 18.89 -29.85
N ARG A 633 -7.28 19.08 -30.01
CA ARG A 633 -6.60 19.05 -31.30
C ARG A 633 -5.36 18.16 -31.22
N VAL A 634 -5.33 17.11 -32.03
CA VAL A 634 -4.23 16.14 -32.11
C VAL A 634 -3.74 16.11 -33.54
N ALA A 635 -2.74 16.94 -33.83
CA ALA A 635 -2.27 17.17 -35.19
C ALA A 635 -0.76 16.99 -35.34
N GLY A 636 -0.34 16.25 -36.37
CA GLY A 636 1.05 16.19 -36.84
C GLY A 636 1.70 14.78 -36.82
N PRO A 637 2.40 14.38 -37.90
CA PRO A 637 2.89 13.00 -38.08
C PRO A 637 4.10 12.66 -37.21
N THR A 638 4.69 13.67 -36.53
CA THR A 638 5.78 13.51 -35.56
C THR A 638 5.29 13.10 -34.16
N LEU A 639 3.98 13.13 -33.91
CA LEU A 639 3.42 12.64 -32.64
C LEU A 639 3.59 11.12 -32.54
N MET A 640 4.15 10.65 -31.42
CA MET A 640 4.28 9.22 -31.11
C MET A 640 3.01 8.62 -30.49
N LEU A 641 1.94 9.40 -30.39
CA LEU A 641 0.68 9.01 -29.78
C LEU A 641 -0.02 7.92 -30.61
N LYS A 642 -0.29 6.77 -29.99
CA LYS A 642 -0.95 5.60 -30.59
C LYS A 642 -2.35 5.38 -30.04
N TYR A 643 -2.59 5.76 -28.80
CA TYR A 643 -3.84 5.55 -28.08
C TYR A 643 -4.31 6.87 -27.48
N LEU A 644 -5.55 7.27 -27.81
CA LEU A 644 -6.22 8.44 -27.23
C LEU A 644 -7.58 8.02 -26.68
N GLU A 645 -7.84 8.34 -25.42
CA GLU A 645 -9.09 8.04 -24.74
C GLU A 645 -9.64 9.29 -24.04
N ILE A 646 -10.87 9.69 -24.37
CA ILE A 646 -11.57 10.84 -23.80
C ILE A 646 -12.96 10.40 -23.36
N VAL A 647 -13.20 10.34 -22.06
CA VAL A 647 -14.36 9.67 -21.47
C VAL A 647 -15.07 10.60 -20.48
N PHE A 648 -16.39 10.71 -20.58
CA PHE A 648 -17.32 11.53 -19.81
C PHE A 648 -16.84 12.97 -19.52
N CYS A 649 -16.10 13.57 -20.45
CA CYS A 649 -15.66 14.96 -20.35
C CYS A 649 -16.79 15.89 -20.81
N LEU A 650 -17.69 16.27 -19.89
CA LEU A 650 -18.98 16.88 -20.22
C LEU A 650 -18.91 18.30 -20.84
N GLY A 651 -17.76 18.96 -20.80
CA GLY A 651 -17.55 20.30 -21.36
C GLY A 651 -17.00 20.33 -22.78
N ILE A 652 -16.83 19.18 -23.43
CA ILE A 652 -16.14 19.07 -24.74
C ILE A 652 -17.10 19.34 -25.91
N GLU A 653 -16.67 20.16 -26.85
CA GLU A 653 -17.44 20.61 -28.03
C GLU A 653 -16.86 20.07 -29.34
N THR A 654 -15.52 20.02 -29.46
CA THR A 654 -14.82 19.58 -30.68
C THR A 654 -13.64 18.66 -30.40
N ILE A 655 -13.43 17.70 -31.31
CA ILE A 655 -12.23 16.86 -31.38
C ILE A 655 -11.72 16.87 -32.83
N GLU A 656 -10.53 17.40 -33.05
CA GLU A 656 -9.82 17.37 -34.33
C GLU A 656 -8.63 16.40 -34.24
N ILE A 657 -8.57 15.40 -35.13
CA ILE A 657 -7.42 14.49 -35.27
C ILE A 657 -6.98 14.47 -36.74
N CYS A 658 -5.79 15.05 -37.00
CA CYS A 658 -5.32 15.33 -38.35
C CYS A 658 -3.85 14.93 -38.57
N ASP A 659 -3.56 14.23 -39.66
CA ASP A 659 -2.19 13.84 -40.05
C ASP A 659 -1.44 13.06 -38.96
N THR A 660 -2.08 12.05 -38.35
CA THR A 660 -1.48 11.28 -37.23
C THR A 660 -1.40 9.78 -37.49
N ASN A 661 -0.43 9.13 -36.86
CA ASN A 661 -0.25 7.67 -36.83
C ASN A 661 -0.95 7.05 -35.60
N LEU A 662 -2.10 7.61 -35.20
CA LEU A 662 -2.92 7.08 -34.12
C LEU A 662 -3.46 5.69 -34.53
N ILE A 663 -3.43 4.72 -33.60
CA ILE A 663 -3.85 3.34 -33.82
C ILE A 663 -5.27 3.12 -33.28
N SER A 664 -5.54 3.63 -32.09
CA SER A 664 -6.82 3.47 -31.39
C SER A 664 -7.32 4.80 -30.84
N PHE A 665 -8.60 5.09 -31.06
CA PHE A 665 -9.31 6.27 -30.56
C PHE A 665 -10.58 5.85 -29.82
N SER A 666 -10.71 6.30 -28.56
CA SER A 666 -11.91 6.11 -27.74
C SER A 666 -12.50 7.45 -27.31
N TYR A 667 -13.79 7.64 -27.59
CA TYR A 667 -14.59 8.76 -27.13
C TYR A 667 -15.92 8.27 -26.54
N LEU A 668 -16.21 8.65 -25.30
CA LEU A 668 -17.51 8.41 -24.66
C LEU A 668 -17.95 9.70 -23.98
N GLY A 669 -18.99 10.38 -24.45
CA GLY A 669 -19.30 11.72 -23.94
C GLY A 669 -20.60 12.32 -24.48
N PRO A 670 -20.82 13.64 -24.37
CA PRO A 670 -21.89 14.32 -25.09
C PRO A 670 -21.67 14.28 -26.61
N GLY A 671 -22.67 14.69 -27.37
CA GLY A 671 -22.53 14.95 -28.80
C GLY A 671 -21.48 16.03 -29.12
N ILE A 672 -20.67 15.80 -30.14
CA ILE A 672 -19.55 16.69 -30.54
C ILE A 672 -19.38 16.80 -32.05
N ASN A 673 -18.69 17.85 -32.48
CA ASN A 673 -18.10 17.91 -33.81
C ASN A 673 -16.75 17.16 -33.83
N LEU A 674 -16.77 15.89 -34.26
CA LEU A 674 -15.58 15.08 -34.47
C LEU A 674 -15.07 15.24 -35.91
N LEU A 675 -13.83 15.70 -36.05
CA LEU A 675 -13.16 15.94 -37.33
C LEU A 675 -11.93 15.02 -37.44
N LEU A 676 -12.06 13.92 -38.21
CA LEU A 676 -10.96 13.02 -38.53
C LEU A 676 -10.47 13.27 -39.96
N SER A 677 -9.15 13.44 -40.15
CA SER A 677 -8.54 13.49 -41.49
C SER A 677 -7.13 12.90 -41.49
N ASN A 678 -6.77 12.21 -42.58
CA ASN A 678 -5.45 11.58 -42.76
C ASN A 678 -4.95 10.80 -41.51
N VAL A 679 -5.73 9.80 -41.10
CA VAL A 679 -5.46 8.90 -39.96
C VAL A 679 -5.22 7.45 -40.42
N PRO A 680 -4.20 7.18 -41.26
CA PRO A 680 -4.06 5.92 -42.02
C PRO A 680 -3.74 4.68 -41.19
N MET A 681 -3.42 4.84 -39.89
CA MET A 681 -3.12 3.74 -38.98
C MET A 681 -4.26 3.41 -37.99
N LEU A 682 -5.37 4.15 -38.04
CA LEU A 682 -6.48 4.02 -37.11
C LEU A 682 -7.26 2.73 -37.39
N ASP A 683 -6.98 1.68 -36.62
CA ASP A 683 -7.57 0.34 -36.76
C ASP A 683 -8.67 0.04 -35.73
N GLU A 684 -8.66 0.76 -34.60
CA GLU A 684 -9.66 0.68 -33.54
C GLU A 684 -10.35 2.03 -33.29
N ILE A 685 -11.68 2.03 -33.28
CA ILE A 685 -12.51 3.17 -32.86
C ILE A 685 -13.52 2.71 -31.83
N SER A 686 -13.67 3.46 -30.76
CA SER A 686 -14.70 3.27 -29.72
C SER A 686 -15.46 4.58 -29.54
N ILE A 687 -16.72 4.67 -29.98
CA ILE A 687 -17.52 5.91 -29.88
C ILE A 687 -18.85 5.67 -29.18
N GLY A 688 -19.19 6.53 -28.21
CA GLY A 688 -20.50 6.55 -27.57
C GLY A 688 -20.96 7.96 -27.18
N GLU A 689 -22.23 8.26 -27.43
CA GLU A 689 -22.86 9.54 -27.09
C GLU A 689 -23.62 9.46 -25.74
N GLY A 690 -22.91 9.04 -24.69
CA GLY A 690 -23.28 9.26 -23.28
C GLY A 690 -24.76 9.02 -22.93
N PHE A 691 -25.49 10.10 -22.62
CA PHE A 691 -26.92 10.07 -22.33
C PHE A 691 -27.83 10.51 -23.50
N SER A 692 -27.27 11.01 -24.61
CA SER A 692 -28.01 11.52 -25.78
C SER A 692 -28.25 10.46 -26.85
N GLY A 693 -27.30 9.54 -27.05
CA GLY A 693 -27.30 8.65 -28.21
C GLY A 693 -26.88 9.37 -29.51
N PHE A 694 -26.94 8.68 -30.65
CA PHE A 694 -26.36 9.08 -31.95
C PHE A 694 -26.97 10.30 -32.65
N GLU A 695 -27.12 11.43 -31.96
CA GLU A 695 -27.62 12.68 -32.55
C GLU A 695 -26.63 13.27 -33.58
N ASN A 696 -25.33 12.94 -33.51
CA ASN A 696 -24.27 13.66 -34.25
C ASN A 696 -23.74 12.95 -35.51
N ASN A 697 -24.48 11.96 -36.03
CA ASN A 697 -24.15 11.27 -37.29
C ASN A 697 -22.71 10.72 -37.32
N VAL A 698 -22.31 10.04 -36.23
CA VAL A 698 -20.96 9.48 -36.00
C VAL A 698 -20.37 8.76 -37.22
N PHE A 699 -21.18 7.99 -37.96
CA PHE A 699 -20.75 7.24 -39.14
C PHE A 699 -20.22 8.14 -40.29
N TYR A 700 -20.71 9.37 -40.41
CA TYR A 700 -20.16 10.35 -41.34
C TYR A 700 -18.84 10.96 -40.82
N GLN A 701 -18.75 11.23 -39.52
CA GLN A 701 -17.54 11.77 -38.88
C GLN A 701 -16.34 10.81 -38.99
N ILE A 702 -16.58 9.50 -38.87
CA ILE A 702 -15.54 8.44 -39.05
C ILE A 702 -15.39 7.94 -40.50
N SER A 703 -16.04 8.58 -41.48
CA SER A 703 -16.10 8.08 -42.86
C SER A 703 -14.73 7.90 -43.53
N CYS A 704 -13.72 8.69 -43.14
CA CYS A 704 -12.38 8.63 -43.70
C CYS A 704 -11.63 7.31 -43.44
N CYS A 705 -11.93 6.61 -42.33
CA CYS A 705 -11.20 5.41 -41.89
C CYS A 705 -11.95 4.09 -42.06
N LEU A 706 -13.24 4.12 -42.45
CA LEU A 706 -14.09 2.92 -42.63
C LEU A 706 -13.46 1.83 -43.54
N SER A 707 -12.63 2.23 -44.50
CA SER A 707 -11.98 1.32 -45.45
C SER A 707 -10.79 0.53 -44.87
N HIS A 708 -10.31 0.88 -43.68
CA HIS A 708 -9.21 0.19 -42.99
C HIS A 708 -9.50 -0.22 -41.54
N LEU A 709 -10.56 0.30 -40.92
CA LEU A 709 -10.97 -0.05 -39.56
C LEU A 709 -11.17 -1.57 -39.37
N GLU A 710 -10.56 -2.14 -38.33
CA GLU A 710 -10.66 -3.56 -38.00
C GLU A 710 -11.49 -3.82 -36.73
N ILE A 711 -11.51 -2.89 -35.79
CA ILE A 711 -12.26 -2.95 -34.53
C ILE A 711 -13.15 -1.72 -34.38
N LEU A 712 -14.43 -1.95 -34.10
CA LEU A 712 -15.40 -0.89 -33.80
C LEU A 712 -16.11 -1.22 -32.50
N THR A 713 -16.07 -0.31 -31.54
CA THR A 713 -16.92 -0.30 -30.35
C THR A 713 -17.92 0.85 -30.48
N LEU A 714 -19.19 0.56 -30.21
CA LEU A 714 -20.25 1.56 -30.13
C LEU A 714 -20.94 1.48 -28.77
N ASP A 715 -21.06 2.61 -28.07
CA ASP A 715 -21.84 2.71 -26.83
C ASP A 715 -23.15 3.46 -27.08
N ILE A 716 -24.26 2.74 -26.96
CA ILE A 716 -25.58 3.11 -27.46
C ILE A 716 -26.54 3.08 -26.27
N TYR A 717 -26.48 4.12 -25.43
CA TYR A 717 -27.28 4.15 -24.21
C TYR A 717 -28.79 4.11 -24.51
N ARG A 718 -29.28 4.75 -25.58
CA ARG A 718 -30.67 4.61 -26.06
C ARG A 718 -30.75 4.12 -27.51
N PRO A 719 -31.07 2.83 -27.74
CA PRO A 719 -31.19 2.30 -29.11
C PRO A 719 -32.46 2.77 -29.83
N GLU A 720 -33.55 2.95 -29.07
CA GLU A 720 -34.90 3.16 -29.61
C GLU A 720 -35.09 4.41 -30.46
N GLU A 721 -34.39 5.48 -30.09
CA GLU A 721 -34.47 6.81 -30.72
C GLU A 721 -33.49 6.91 -31.92
N ASN A 722 -32.44 6.09 -31.94
CA ASN A 722 -31.24 6.31 -32.76
C ASN A 722 -31.07 5.32 -33.92
N ILE A 723 -31.47 4.06 -33.76
CA ILE A 723 -31.20 3.01 -34.77
C ILE A 723 -32.18 3.08 -35.94
N LYS A 724 -33.42 3.53 -35.68
CA LYS A 724 -34.55 3.46 -36.63
C LYS A 724 -34.47 4.48 -37.79
N LEU A 725 -33.43 5.32 -37.81
CA LEU A 725 -33.27 6.45 -38.75
C LEU A 725 -32.00 6.37 -39.62
N VAL A 726 -31.08 5.43 -39.36
CA VAL A 726 -29.72 5.46 -39.92
C VAL A 726 -29.51 4.37 -40.98
N ALA A 727 -29.08 4.77 -42.18
CA ALA A 727 -28.48 3.88 -43.15
C ALA A 727 -27.00 3.70 -42.83
N PHE A 728 -26.59 2.49 -42.43
CA PHE A 728 -25.19 2.20 -42.08
C PHE A 728 -24.30 2.15 -43.33
N PRO A 729 -23.10 2.75 -43.31
CA PRO A 729 -22.11 2.57 -44.37
C PRO A 729 -21.49 1.16 -44.30
N GLU A 730 -20.86 0.70 -45.38
CA GLU A 730 -20.15 -0.59 -45.37
C GLU A 730 -18.82 -0.50 -44.61
N PHE A 731 -18.51 -1.55 -43.85
CA PHE A 731 -17.29 -1.74 -43.06
C PHE A 731 -16.45 -2.89 -43.63
N PRO A 732 -15.78 -2.72 -44.79
CA PRO A 732 -15.27 -3.83 -45.62
C PRO A 732 -14.15 -4.67 -44.98
N LYS A 733 -13.45 -4.17 -43.95
CA LYS A 733 -12.37 -4.90 -43.26
C LYS A 733 -12.65 -5.21 -41.79
N LEU A 734 -13.80 -4.82 -41.26
CA LEU A 734 -14.09 -4.94 -39.83
C LEU A 734 -14.11 -6.41 -39.38
N LYS A 735 -13.25 -6.75 -38.42
CA LYS A 735 -13.10 -8.10 -37.85
C LYS A 735 -13.83 -8.24 -36.51
N GLN A 736 -13.92 -7.16 -35.73
CA GLN A 736 -14.55 -7.15 -34.42
C GLN A 736 -15.53 -5.98 -34.29
N LEU A 737 -16.75 -6.27 -33.83
CA LEU A 737 -17.78 -5.28 -33.49
C LEU A 737 -18.20 -5.52 -32.04
N ILE A 738 -18.09 -4.49 -31.20
CA ILE A 738 -18.58 -4.47 -29.82
C ILE A 738 -19.73 -3.45 -29.76
N LEU A 739 -20.91 -3.89 -29.33
CA LEU A 739 -22.04 -3.03 -29.05
C LEU A 739 -22.30 -3.03 -27.55
N LYS A 740 -22.09 -1.90 -26.89
CA LYS A 740 -22.60 -1.63 -25.55
C LYS A 740 -23.95 -0.96 -25.70
N VAL A 741 -24.99 -1.47 -25.03
CA VAL A 741 -26.37 -1.08 -25.29
C VAL A 741 -27.11 -0.91 -23.96
N GLY A 742 -27.55 0.32 -23.67
CA GLY A 742 -28.49 0.57 -22.60
C GLY A 742 -29.85 -0.03 -22.96
N ALA A 743 -30.43 -0.81 -22.04
CA ALA A 743 -31.60 -1.62 -22.34
C ALA A 743 -32.68 -1.54 -21.25
N TRP A 744 -33.91 -1.36 -21.73
CA TRP A 744 -35.14 -1.36 -20.93
C TRP A 744 -36.03 -2.54 -21.34
N ASP A 745 -36.99 -2.87 -20.47
CA ASP A 745 -38.13 -3.74 -20.76
C ASP A 745 -37.77 -5.00 -21.58
N ASP A 746 -38.30 -5.17 -22.81
CA ASP A 746 -38.08 -6.31 -23.73
C ASP A 746 -37.95 -5.81 -25.19
N ASP A 747 -37.09 -4.81 -25.36
CA ASP A 747 -36.89 -4.07 -26.60
C ASP A 747 -36.21 -4.91 -27.70
N SER A 748 -36.42 -4.51 -28.97
CA SER A 748 -36.17 -5.37 -30.13
C SER A 748 -34.71 -5.41 -30.58
N LEU A 749 -33.86 -6.17 -29.88
CA LEU A 749 -32.43 -6.37 -30.21
C LEU A 749 -32.14 -6.84 -31.65
N LEU A 750 -33.15 -7.32 -32.39
CA LEU A 750 -33.04 -7.64 -33.82
C LEU A 750 -32.74 -6.41 -34.71
N GLU A 751 -32.93 -5.17 -34.24
CA GLU A 751 -32.63 -3.96 -35.02
C GLU A 751 -31.12 -3.82 -35.31
N PHE A 752 -30.26 -4.31 -34.42
CA PHE A 752 -28.80 -4.38 -34.62
C PHE A 752 -28.38 -5.28 -35.79
N THR A 753 -29.25 -6.18 -36.27
CA THR A 753 -28.93 -7.04 -37.40
C THR A 753 -28.67 -6.26 -38.69
N SER A 754 -29.20 -5.04 -38.82
CA SER A 754 -28.91 -4.15 -39.95
C SER A 754 -27.47 -3.63 -39.96
N LEU A 755 -26.92 -3.27 -38.80
CA LEU A 755 -25.51 -2.85 -38.67
C LEU A 755 -24.56 -4.02 -38.93
N ILE A 756 -24.88 -5.21 -38.39
CA ILE A 756 -24.06 -6.42 -38.59
C ILE A 756 -23.99 -6.80 -40.09
N LYS A 757 -25.09 -6.62 -40.84
CA LYS A 757 -25.11 -6.84 -42.31
C LYS A 757 -24.18 -5.90 -43.09
N ALA A 758 -23.86 -4.72 -42.55
CA ALA A 758 -22.91 -3.79 -43.14
C ALA A 758 -21.43 -4.17 -42.88
N CYS A 759 -21.17 -5.22 -42.10
CA CYS A 759 -19.83 -5.68 -41.69
C CYS A 759 -19.47 -7.03 -42.34
N PRO A 760 -19.22 -7.11 -43.67
CA PRO A 760 -19.15 -8.37 -44.41
C PRO A 760 -18.03 -9.32 -43.96
N CYS A 761 -16.94 -8.80 -43.39
CA CYS A 761 -15.78 -9.59 -42.94
C CYS A 761 -15.76 -9.89 -41.43
N LEU A 762 -16.86 -9.61 -40.70
CA LEU A 762 -16.94 -9.71 -39.25
C LEU A 762 -16.64 -11.12 -38.74
N GLN A 763 -15.74 -11.23 -37.75
CA GLN A 763 -15.29 -12.51 -37.17
C GLN A 763 -15.70 -12.68 -35.71
N ARG A 764 -15.77 -11.59 -34.94
CA ARG A 764 -16.27 -11.56 -33.57
C ARG A 764 -17.33 -10.47 -33.41
N PHE A 765 -18.47 -10.83 -32.85
CA PHE A 765 -19.50 -9.92 -32.40
C PHE A 765 -19.64 -10.02 -30.88
N VAL A 766 -19.61 -8.87 -30.19
CA VAL A 766 -19.87 -8.76 -28.76
C VAL A 766 -21.05 -7.81 -28.55
N LEU A 767 -22.06 -8.24 -27.80
CA LEU A 767 -23.14 -7.40 -27.30
C LEU A 767 -23.06 -7.37 -25.77
N GLN A 768 -22.97 -6.18 -25.19
CA GLN A 768 -22.97 -5.94 -23.76
C GLN A 768 -24.23 -5.14 -23.39
N LEU A 769 -25.16 -5.80 -22.70
CA LEU A 769 -26.44 -5.22 -22.31
C LEU A 769 -26.32 -4.59 -20.92
N ILE A 770 -26.60 -3.29 -20.83
CA ILE A 770 -26.54 -2.51 -19.59
C ILE A 770 -27.97 -2.27 -19.11
N TRP A 771 -28.37 -2.95 -18.04
CA TRP A 771 -29.77 -2.97 -17.58
C TRP A 771 -30.12 -1.80 -16.69
N MET A 772 -31.01 -0.93 -17.17
CA MET A 772 -31.56 0.16 -16.35
C MET A 772 -32.88 -0.23 -15.66
N SER A 773 -33.72 -1.03 -16.33
CA SER A 773 -34.98 -1.56 -15.78
C SER A 773 -35.44 -2.80 -16.56
N PRO A 774 -34.95 -4.00 -16.21
CA PRO A 774 -35.21 -5.21 -17.00
C PRO A 774 -36.58 -5.83 -16.64
N SER A 775 -37.45 -6.04 -17.63
CA SER A 775 -38.78 -6.64 -17.44
C SER A 775 -39.04 -7.79 -18.42
N LYS A 776 -39.73 -8.84 -17.96
CA LYS A 776 -40.05 -10.02 -18.80
C LYS A 776 -41.47 -9.94 -19.33
N ARG A 777 -41.66 -9.23 -20.44
CA ARG A 777 -42.95 -9.08 -21.12
C ARG A 777 -43.35 -10.37 -21.86
N ARG A 778 -44.65 -10.73 -21.87
CA ARG A 778 -45.17 -11.85 -22.67
C ARG A 778 -45.41 -11.39 -24.12
N LYS A 779 -44.41 -11.62 -24.98
CA LYS A 779 -44.36 -11.22 -26.39
C LYS A 779 -44.37 -12.47 -27.29
N LYS A 780 -44.76 -12.34 -28.57
CA LYS A 780 -44.52 -13.40 -29.57
C LYS A 780 -43.11 -13.23 -30.14
N MET A 781 -42.33 -14.31 -30.14
CA MET A 781 -40.98 -14.35 -30.71
C MET A 781 -40.99 -13.93 -32.18
N ARG A 782 -40.22 -12.89 -32.50
CA ARG A 782 -40.00 -12.38 -33.86
C ARG A 782 -38.85 -13.14 -34.54
N LYS A 783 -38.80 -13.07 -35.87
CA LYS A 783 -37.61 -13.44 -36.66
C LYS A 783 -37.21 -12.26 -37.53
N ALA A 784 -35.92 -11.95 -37.57
CA ALA A 784 -35.36 -11.00 -38.53
C ALA A 784 -35.28 -11.63 -39.93
N ALA A 785 -35.25 -10.79 -40.97
CA ALA A 785 -34.94 -11.24 -42.31
C ALA A 785 -33.50 -11.79 -42.35
N GLY A 786 -33.35 -13.07 -42.71
CA GLY A 786 -32.07 -13.77 -42.69
C GLY A 786 -31.03 -13.13 -43.60
N CYS A 787 -29.75 -13.27 -43.24
CA CYS A 787 -28.62 -12.83 -44.02
C CYS A 787 -27.37 -13.63 -43.60
N PRO A 788 -26.68 -14.33 -44.52
CA PRO A 788 -25.60 -15.25 -44.16
C PRO A 788 -24.31 -14.53 -43.75
N HIS A 789 -23.92 -14.64 -42.47
CA HIS A 789 -22.64 -14.12 -41.97
C HIS A 789 -21.53 -15.14 -42.23
N GLN A 790 -20.78 -14.93 -43.31
CA GLN A 790 -19.83 -15.93 -43.84
C GLN A 790 -18.60 -16.13 -42.94
N TYR A 791 -18.17 -15.11 -42.19
CA TYR A 791 -16.91 -15.12 -41.44
C TYR A 791 -17.06 -15.09 -39.91
N LEU A 792 -18.29 -14.96 -39.40
CA LEU A 792 -18.58 -14.75 -37.98
C LEU A 792 -18.39 -16.06 -37.18
N LYS A 793 -17.31 -16.10 -36.39
CA LYS A 793 -16.87 -17.29 -35.62
C LYS A 793 -17.29 -17.24 -34.15
N LEU A 794 -17.26 -16.06 -33.56
CA LEU A 794 -17.55 -15.85 -32.13
C LEU A 794 -18.68 -14.83 -31.96
N VAL A 795 -19.72 -15.24 -31.24
CA VAL A 795 -20.78 -14.37 -30.73
C VAL A 795 -20.74 -14.39 -29.21
N GLU A 796 -20.78 -13.22 -28.59
CA GLU A 796 -20.67 -13.04 -27.15
C GLU A 796 -21.77 -12.09 -26.67
N MET A 797 -22.58 -12.53 -25.72
CA MET A 797 -23.72 -11.79 -25.18
C MET A 797 -23.58 -11.64 -23.67
N VAL A 798 -23.09 -10.48 -23.24
CA VAL A 798 -22.84 -10.09 -21.85
C VAL A 798 -24.06 -9.36 -21.29
N GLY A 799 -24.37 -9.59 -20.02
CA GLY A 799 -25.61 -9.16 -19.40
C GLY A 799 -26.83 -9.93 -19.90
N TYR A 800 -26.72 -11.19 -20.32
CA TYR A 800 -27.89 -11.95 -20.78
C TYR A 800 -28.93 -12.16 -19.66
N TYR A 801 -30.12 -11.55 -19.78
CA TYR A 801 -31.16 -11.61 -18.74
C TYR A 801 -32.20 -12.74 -18.99
N GLY A 802 -32.21 -13.33 -20.18
CA GLY A 802 -33.17 -14.36 -20.57
C GLY A 802 -34.57 -13.77 -20.79
N ARG A 803 -34.65 -12.69 -21.56
CA ARG A 803 -35.87 -12.16 -22.17
C ARG A 803 -36.12 -12.83 -23.53
N ILE A 804 -37.23 -12.45 -24.20
CA ILE A 804 -37.56 -12.99 -25.52
C ILE A 804 -36.66 -12.36 -26.58
N SER A 805 -36.45 -11.05 -26.53
CA SER A 805 -35.48 -10.31 -27.35
C SER A 805 -34.04 -10.87 -27.32
N ASP A 806 -33.56 -11.26 -26.13
CA ASP A 806 -32.23 -11.86 -25.96
C ASP A 806 -32.13 -13.21 -26.72
N VAL A 807 -33.19 -14.03 -26.64
CA VAL A 807 -33.29 -15.30 -27.39
C VAL A 807 -33.48 -15.08 -28.89
N GLU A 808 -34.26 -14.06 -29.30
CA GLU A 808 -34.46 -13.69 -30.71
C GLU A 808 -33.12 -13.42 -31.41
N LEU A 809 -32.23 -12.65 -30.78
CA LEU A 809 -30.91 -12.32 -31.36
C LEU A 809 -29.94 -13.52 -31.30
N ALA A 810 -29.90 -14.26 -30.18
CA ALA A 810 -29.08 -15.48 -30.08
C ALA A 810 -29.48 -16.52 -31.16
N MET A 811 -30.78 -16.70 -31.38
CA MET A 811 -31.32 -17.56 -32.43
C MET A 811 -31.03 -17.05 -33.84
N TYR A 812 -31.08 -15.74 -34.08
CA TYR A 812 -30.67 -15.17 -35.36
C TYR A 812 -29.24 -15.55 -35.72
N PHE A 813 -28.29 -15.44 -34.78
CA PHE A 813 -26.90 -15.86 -35.03
C PHE A 813 -26.77 -17.37 -35.26
N ILE A 814 -27.45 -18.19 -34.45
CA ILE A 814 -27.50 -19.66 -34.64
C ILE A 814 -28.00 -20.05 -36.05
N GLU A 815 -29.00 -19.33 -36.57
CA GLU A 815 -29.61 -19.64 -37.86
C GLU A 815 -28.88 -19.00 -39.07
N ASN A 816 -27.96 -18.03 -38.86
CA ASN A 816 -27.40 -17.22 -39.94
C ASN A 816 -25.85 -17.13 -40.00
N ALA A 817 -25.13 -17.48 -38.94
CA ALA A 817 -23.66 -17.43 -38.94
C ALA A 817 -23.06 -18.76 -39.45
N ILE A 818 -22.53 -18.74 -40.68
CA ILE A 818 -22.09 -19.97 -41.38
C ILE A 818 -20.79 -20.52 -40.78
N ALA A 819 -19.84 -19.64 -40.47
CA ALA A 819 -18.54 -20.02 -39.89
C ALA A 819 -18.54 -20.02 -38.35
N LEU A 820 -19.71 -20.12 -37.71
CA LEU A 820 -19.84 -20.04 -36.27
C LEU A 820 -19.10 -21.18 -35.58
N GLN A 821 -18.24 -20.83 -34.62
CA GLN A 821 -17.43 -21.77 -33.84
C GLN A 821 -17.83 -21.74 -32.36
N LYS A 822 -18.20 -20.57 -31.83
CA LYS A 822 -18.49 -20.37 -30.42
C LYS A 822 -19.57 -19.32 -30.17
N ILE A 823 -20.49 -19.63 -29.25
CA ILE A 823 -21.37 -18.67 -28.59
C ILE A 823 -20.97 -18.61 -27.12
N VAL A 824 -20.81 -17.41 -26.57
CA VAL A 824 -20.70 -17.15 -25.14
C VAL A 824 -21.94 -16.40 -24.69
N ILE A 825 -22.62 -16.94 -23.68
CA ILE A 825 -23.69 -16.26 -22.94
C ILE A 825 -23.14 -15.97 -21.55
N ASP A 826 -23.04 -14.69 -21.17
CA ASP A 826 -22.63 -14.26 -19.85
C ASP A 826 -23.78 -13.47 -19.22
N PRO A 827 -24.41 -13.96 -18.14
CA PRO A 827 -25.54 -13.29 -17.51
C PRO A 827 -25.13 -12.07 -16.68
N ARG A 828 -23.83 -11.94 -16.34
CA ARG A 828 -23.32 -10.99 -15.37
C ARG A 828 -23.45 -9.55 -15.89
N ASN A 829 -23.90 -8.65 -15.01
CA ASN A 829 -24.20 -7.27 -15.31
C ASN A 829 -23.02 -6.38 -14.85
N GLN A 830 -22.14 -5.99 -15.77
CA GLN A 830 -20.89 -5.26 -15.48
C GLN A 830 -21.14 -3.77 -15.17
N ILE A 831 -21.78 -3.46 -14.03
CA ILE A 831 -22.07 -2.07 -13.63
C ILE A 831 -21.00 -1.52 -12.68
N LEU A 832 -20.67 -2.23 -11.60
CA LEU A 832 -19.65 -1.87 -10.60
C LEU A 832 -19.08 -3.16 -9.97
N GLU A 833 -17.77 -3.20 -9.63
CA GLU A 833 -17.09 -4.38 -9.06
C GLU A 833 -17.07 -4.37 -7.52
N ARG A 834 -16.97 -3.20 -6.88
CA ARG A 834 -16.91 -3.05 -5.41
C ARG A 834 -18.29 -2.89 -4.75
N THR A 835 -19.38 -2.78 -5.51
CA THR A 835 -20.72 -2.91 -4.95
C THR A 835 -21.03 -4.37 -4.60
N PRO A 836 -21.43 -4.70 -3.35
CA PRO A 836 -21.76 -6.06 -2.98
C PRO A 836 -22.94 -6.62 -3.81
N VAL A 837 -22.67 -7.60 -4.66
CA VAL A 837 -23.68 -8.26 -5.51
C VAL A 837 -24.76 -8.88 -4.62
N GLY A 838 -26.01 -8.48 -4.86
CA GLY A 838 -27.15 -8.95 -4.06
C GLY A 838 -27.50 -10.41 -4.34
N VAL A 839 -28.03 -11.12 -3.33
CA VAL A 839 -28.52 -12.51 -3.50
C VAL A 839 -29.57 -12.59 -4.62
N ASP A 840 -30.42 -11.56 -4.76
CA ASP A 840 -31.39 -11.44 -5.86
C ASP A 840 -30.73 -11.33 -7.24
N GLU A 841 -29.52 -10.79 -7.35
CA GLU A 841 -28.80 -10.66 -8.62
C GLU A 841 -28.15 -11.98 -9.01
N ILE A 842 -27.51 -12.68 -8.06
CA ILE A 842 -27.02 -14.05 -8.24
C ILE A 842 -28.17 -14.98 -8.67
N ASN A 843 -29.33 -14.89 -8.02
CA ASN A 843 -30.53 -15.64 -8.38
C ASN A 843 -31.04 -15.30 -9.80
N ARG A 844 -30.99 -14.03 -10.22
CA ARG A 844 -31.36 -13.62 -11.60
C ARG A 844 -30.38 -14.18 -12.62
N GLU A 845 -29.08 -14.13 -12.34
CA GLU A 845 -28.08 -14.72 -13.22
C GLU A 845 -28.29 -16.23 -13.36
N GLU A 846 -28.45 -16.98 -12.27
CA GLU A 846 -28.66 -18.44 -12.35
C GLU A 846 -29.97 -18.81 -13.06
N ALA A 847 -31.03 -18.03 -12.88
CA ALA A 847 -32.24 -18.15 -13.68
C ALA A 847 -32.00 -17.85 -15.18
N ALA A 848 -31.13 -16.90 -15.50
CA ALA A 848 -30.75 -16.58 -16.87
C ALA A 848 -29.83 -17.64 -17.51
N ARG A 849 -28.86 -18.20 -16.76
CA ARG A 849 -28.05 -19.39 -17.13
C ARG A 849 -28.96 -20.56 -17.50
N SER A 850 -29.91 -20.86 -16.62
CA SER A 850 -30.89 -21.92 -16.80
C SER A 850 -31.78 -21.71 -18.02
N HIS A 851 -32.24 -20.47 -18.25
CA HIS A 851 -33.04 -20.10 -19.42
C HIS A 851 -32.25 -20.18 -20.73
N ALA A 852 -31.01 -19.67 -20.76
CA ALA A 852 -30.10 -19.80 -21.90
C ALA A 852 -29.90 -21.26 -22.29
N LYS A 853 -29.60 -22.11 -21.30
CA LYS A 853 -29.43 -23.55 -21.49
C LYS A 853 -30.68 -24.18 -22.10
N GLN A 854 -31.85 -23.99 -21.48
CA GLN A 854 -33.11 -24.55 -21.95
C GLN A 854 -33.47 -24.12 -23.38
N GLN A 855 -33.21 -22.86 -23.76
CA GLN A 855 -33.62 -22.31 -25.05
C GLN A 855 -32.64 -22.53 -26.20
N LEU A 856 -31.33 -22.64 -25.91
CA LEU A 856 -30.27 -22.64 -26.93
C LEU A 856 -29.55 -23.99 -27.06
N GLU A 857 -29.41 -24.77 -25.98
CA GLU A 857 -28.63 -26.02 -26.00
C GLU A 857 -29.20 -27.04 -27.01
N ALA A 858 -30.53 -27.21 -27.04
CA ALA A 858 -31.24 -28.08 -27.97
C ALA A 858 -31.31 -27.56 -29.42
N LYS A 859 -30.87 -26.32 -29.70
CA LYS A 859 -30.90 -25.69 -31.03
C LYS A 859 -29.49 -25.39 -31.57
N LYS A 860 -28.45 -25.72 -30.81
CA LYS A 860 -27.06 -25.47 -31.15
C LYS A 860 -26.64 -26.30 -32.38
N PRO A 861 -26.02 -25.71 -33.42
CA PRO A 861 -25.54 -26.47 -34.57
C PRO A 861 -24.42 -27.46 -34.18
N PRO A 862 -24.28 -28.59 -34.91
CA PRO A 862 -23.20 -29.54 -34.65
C PRO A 862 -21.82 -28.89 -34.85
N GLY A 863 -20.89 -29.17 -33.93
CA GLY A 863 -19.53 -28.59 -33.94
C GLY A 863 -19.40 -27.23 -33.22
N VAL A 864 -20.46 -26.46 -33.06
CA VAL A 864 -20.42 -25.16 -32.34
C VAL A 864 -20.23 -25.40 -30.83
N GLN A 865 -19.39 -24.61 -30.17
CA GLN A 865 -19.31 -24.55 -28.71
C GLN A 865 -20.34 -23.53 -28.17
N LEU A 866 -21.23 -23.96 -27.29
CA LEU A 866 -22.03 -23.04 -26.46
C LEU A 866 -21.39 -23.01 -25.08
N VAL A 867 -21.03 -21.81 -24.61
CA VAL A 867 -20.53 -21.56 -23.26
C VAL A 867 -21.53 -20.66 -22.55
N ILE A 868 -21.90 -21.03 -21.33
CA ILE A 868 -22.72 -20.22 -20.44
C ILE A 868 -21.85 -20.00 -19.19
N LEU A 869 -21.58 -18.73 -18.86
CA LEU A 869 -20.81 -18.30 -17.69
C LEU A 869 -21.73 -18.02 -16.49
#